data_AF-A0AA39D6X2-F1
#
_entry.id   AF-A0AA39D6X2-F1
#
_cell.length_a   1.000
_cell.length_b   1.000
_cell.length_c   1.000
_cell.angle_alpha   90.00
_cell.angle_beta   90.00
_cell.angle_gamma   90.00
#
_symmetry.space_group_name_H-M   'P 1'
#
loop_
_entity.id
_entity.type
_entity.pdbx_description
1 polymer ?
#
loop_
_entity_poly.entity_id
_entity_poly.type
_entity_poly.pdbx_seq_one_letter_code
_entity_poly.pdbx_strand_id
1 'polypeptide(L)'
;MANRNIEKMASIDAQLRLLVPAKVSEDDKLVEYDALLLDRFLDILQDLHGEDLKETVQECYELSAEYEGKHDPKKLEELGNVLTSLDAGDSIVIAKSFSHMLSLANLAEEVQIAYRRRNKLKKGDFADENNATTESDIEETLKRLVVQLKKSPEEVFDALKNQTVDLVLTAHPTQSVRRSLLQKHGRIRNCLAQLYAKDITPDDKQELDEALQREIQAAFRTDEIRRTPPTPQDEMRAGMSYFHETIWKGVPKFLRRVDTALKNIGINERVPYNAPLIQFSSWMGGDRDGNPRVTPEVTRDVCLLARMMAANLYYSQIEDLMFELSMWRCNDELRVRADELLRSSKKDAKHYIEFWKQIPPSEPYRVILGDVRDKLYQTRERSRHLLAHGISDIPEEGTYTNVEQFLEPLELCYRSLCACGDRPIADGSLLDFLRQVSTFGLSLVRLDIRQESDRHTDVIDAITRHLEIGSYREWSEERRQEWLLSELSGKRPLFGPDLPKTEEIADVLDTFHVIAELPADNFGAYIISMATAPSDVLAVELLQRECHVKQPLRVVPLFEKLADLEAAPAAVARLFSIDWYKNRINGKQEVMIGYSDSGKDAGRLSAAWALYKAQEELIKVAKQYGIKLTMFHGRGGTVGRGGGPTHLAILSQPPDTIHGSLRVTVQGEVIEQSFGEEHLCFRTLQRFTAATLEHGMHPPVSPKPEWRALMDEIAVVATENYRSIVFQEPRFVEYFRLVSILQYL
;
A
#
# COMPACT_ATOMS: atom_id res chain seq x y z
N MET A 1 32.87 36.30 10.72
CA MET A 1 31.74 35.49 10.24
C MET A 1 31.97 34.00 10.52
N ALA A 2 33.12 33.40 10.17
CA ALA A 2 33.41 31.99 10.47
C ALA A 2 33.27 31.56 11.95
N ASN A 3 33.67 32.40 12.93
CA ASN A 3 33.53 32.06 14.36
C ASN A 3 32.08 32.13 14.89
N ARG A 4 31.19 32.91 14.26
CA ARG A 4 29.78 33.03 14.69
C ARG A 4 28.93 31.84 14.23
N ASN A 5 29.23 31.26 13.07
CA ASN A 5 28.55 30.04 12.60
C ASN A 5 28.91 28.82 13.44
N ILE A 6 30.15 28.73 13.94
CA ILE A 6 30.58 27.62 14.81
C ILE A 6 29.91 27.68 16.19
N GLU A 7 29.72 28.87 16.77
CA GLU A 7 29.00 29.04 18.05
C GLU A 7 27.49 28.73 17.92
N LYS A 8 26.86 29.01 16.78
CA LYS A 8 25.43 28.74 16.54
C LYS A 8 25.15 27.27 16.19
N MET A 9 26.00 26.59 15.39
CA MET A 9 25.94 25.13 15.22
C MET A 9 26.04 24.38 16.55
N ALA A 10 26.87 24.89 17.47
CA ALA A 10 26.98 24.36 18.82
C ALA A 10 25.70 24.55 19.66
N SER A 11 24.76 25.42 19.27
CA SER A 11 23.51 25.67 20.01
C SER A 11 22.44 24.59 19.73
N ILE A 12 22.14 24.30 18.45
CA ILE A 12 21.11 23.31 18.08
C ILE A 12 21.58 21.88 18.37
N ASP A 13 22.84 21.56 18.03
CA ASP A 13 23.44 20.26 18.37
C ASP A 13 23.46 20.06 19.89
N ALA A 14 23.81 21.09 20.68
CA ALA A 14 23.76 20.98 22.14
C ALA A 14 22.34 20.78 22.67
N GLN A 15 21.34 21.51 22.15
CA GLN A 15 19.95 21.36 22.57
C GLN A 15 19.40 19.96 22.26
N LEU A 16 19.65 19.44 21.06
CA LEU A 16 19.28 18.07 20.71
C LEU A 16 20.00 17.04 21.59
N ARG A 17 21.29 17.25 21.91
CA ARG A 17 22.03 16.39 22.85
C ARG A 17 21.52 16.48 24.28
N LEU A 18 20.91 17.59 24.70
CA LEU A 18 20.26 17.69 26.02
C LEU A 18 18.99 16.83 26.08
N LEU A 19 18.24 16.77 24.96
CA LEU A 19 17.06 15.90 24.84
C LEU A 19 17.46 14.43 24.71
N VAL A 20 18.51 14.13 23.94
CA VAL A 20 18.99 12.77 23.67
C VAL A 20 20.49 12.66 24.04
N PRO A 21 20.81 12.43 25.32
CA PRO A 21 22.19 12.55 25.83
C PRO A 21 23.09 11.38 25.45
N ALA A 22 22.53 10.26 24.98
CA ALA A 22 23.27 9.04 24.69
C ALA A 22 22.94 8.51 23.30
N LYS A 23 23.98 8.05 22.60
CA LYS A 23 23.83 7.30 21.35
C LYS A 23 23.16 5.96 21.61
N VAL A 24 22.24 5.54 20.75
CA VAL A 24 21.58 4.22 20.86
C VAL A 24 22.36 3.11 20.15
N SER A 25 23.33 3.46 19.30
CA SER A 25 24.31 2.56 18.68
C SER A 25 25.63 3.28 18.38
N GLU A 26 26.73 2.54 18.16
CA GLU A 26 28.04 3.16 17.87
C GLU A 26 28.04 3.99 16.58
N ASP A 27 27.22 3.59 15.62
CA ASP A 27 27.03 4.24 14.32
C ASP A 27 25.84 5.21 14.29
N ASP A 28 25.27 5.54 15.45
CA ASP A 28 24.18 6.49 15.58
C ASP A 28 24.68 7.91 15.30
N LYS A 29 24.08 8.52 14.28
CA LYS A 29 24.39 9.85 13.73
C LYS A 29 23.14 10.74 13.64
N LEU A 30 22.01 10.33 14.23
CA LEU A 30 20.74 11.01 14.05
C LEU A 30 20.81 12.49 14.47
N VAL A 31 21.41 12.77 15.64
CA VAL A 31 21.58 14.14 16.14
C VAL A 31 22.48 14.94 15.21
N GLU A 32 23.58 14.34 14.73
CA GLU A 32 24.49 15.00 13.79
C GLU A 32 23.82 15.31 12.44
N TYR A 33 22.94 14.42 11.96
CA TYR A 33 22.15 14.62 10.75
C TYR A 33 21.12 15.73 10.90
N ASP A 34 20.32 15.67 11.97
CA ASP A 34 19.26 16.64 12.22
C ASP A 34 19.82 18.04 12.45
N ALA A 35 20.88 18.15 13.26
CA ALA A 35 21.57 19.42 13.48
C ALA A 35 22.12 20.03 12.17
N LEU A 36 22.70 19.23 11.27
CA LEU A 36 23.19 19.71 9.98
C LEU A 36 22.05 20.23 9.09
N LEU A 37 20.94 19.48 9.01
CA LEU A 37 19.80 19.88 8.19
C LEU A 37 19.14 21.17 8.72
N LEU A 38 18.97 21.28 10.03
CA LEU A 38 18.42 22.46 10.68
C LEU A 38 19.32 23.69 10.50
N ASP A 39 20.63 23.54 10.66
CA ASP A 39 21.61 24.61 10.45
C ASP A 39 21.51 25.16 9.02
N ARG A 40 21.55 24.27 8.02
CA ARG A 40 21.40 24.65 6.60
C ARG A 40 20.05 25.29 6.31
N PHE A 41 18.97 24.78 6.92
CA PHE A 41 17.65 25.34 6.75
C PHE A 41 17.53 26.75 7.34
N LEU A 42 18.08 27.00 8.52
CA LEU A 42 18.04 28.33 9.14
C LEU A 42 18.86 29.36 8.36
N ASP A 43 20.00 28.97 7.79
CA ASP A 43 20.76 29.84 6.89
C ASP A 43 19.93 30.20 5.64
N ILE A 44 19.26 29.22 5.04
CA ILE A 44 18.33 29.47 3.92
C ILE A 44 17.17 30.39 4.33
N LEU A 45 16.62 30.20 5.54
CA LEU A 45 15.53 31.03 6.04
C LEU A 45 15.98 32.49 6.22
N GLN A 46 17.18 32.71 6.75
CA GLN A 46 17.79 34.03 6.87
C GLN A 46 18.00 34.69 5.51
N ASP A 47 18.50 33.96 4.52
CA ASP A 47 18.71 34.50 3.17
C ASP A 47 17.40 34.90 2.49
N LEU A 48 16.31 34.17 2.76
CA LEU A 48 15.01 34.40 2.14
C LEU A 48 14.15 35.46 2.85
N HIS A 49 14.22 35.51 4.18
CA HIS A 49 13.26 36.26 5.00
C HIS A 49 13.92 37.19 6.05
N GLY A 50 15.25 37.23 6.14
CA GLY A 50 15.99 38.08 7.07
C GLY A 50 16.30 37.42 8.41
N GLU A 51 17.18 38.06 9.19
CA GLU A 51 17.66 37.50 10.47
C GLU A 51 16.56 37.49 11.55
N ASP A 52 15.69 38.52 11.61
CA ASP A 52 14.62 38.61 12.61
C ASP A 52 13.68 37.38 12.59
N LEU A 53 13.30 36.92 11.39
CA LEU A 53 12.42 35.75 11.25
C LEU A 53 13.14 34.44 11.57
N LYS A 54 14.43 34.33 11.21
CA LYS A 54 15.27 33.20 11.64
C LYS A 54 15.35 33.14 13.17
N GLU A 55 15.61 34.27 13.82
CA GLU A 55 15.70 34.35 15.28
C GLU A 55 14.37 33.97 15.94
N THR A 56 13.24 34.37 15.36
CA THR A 56 11.90 34.00 15.84
C THR A 56 11.64 32.50 15.72
N VAL A 57 11.98 31.87 14.58
CA VAL A 57 11.88 30.40 14.42
C VAL A 57 12.76 29.69 15.43
N GLN A 58 13.99 30.18 15.61
CA GLN A 58 14.93 29.61 16.56
C GLN A 58 14.41 29.75 18.00
N GLU A 59 13.90 30.92 18.43
CA GLU A 59 13.31 31.12 19.75
C GLU A 59 12.14 30.15 20.00
N CYS A 60 11.23 30.00 19.02
CA CYS A 60 10.13 29.05 19.12
C CYS A 60 10.63 27.61 19.30
N TYR A 61 11.69 27.23 18.58
CA TYR A 61 12.30 25.91 18.66
C TYR A 61 12.92 25.69 20.05
N GLU A 62 13.68 26.67 20.55
CA GLU A 62 14.34 26.63 21.86
C GLU A 62 13.33 26.52 23.01
N LEU A 63 12.27 27.33 22.99
CA LEU A 63 11.19 27.27 23.98
C LEU A 63 10.50 25.90 23.97
N SER A 64 10.27 25.32 22.78
CA SER A 64 9.67 24.00 22.64
C SER A 64 10.59 22.87 23.15
N ALA A 65 11.90 22.97 22.89
CA ALA A 65 12.89 22.02 23.39
C ALA A 65 13.07 22.11 24.91
N GLU A 66 13.08 23.32 25.48
CA GLU A 66 13.09 23.53 26.93
C GLU A 66 11.84 22.97 27.60
N TYR A 67 10.68 23.15 26.98
CA TYR A 67 9.43 22.55 27.42
C TYR A 67 9.53 21.02 27.42
N GLU A 68 10.05 20.39 26.38
CA GLU A 68 10.16 18.93 26.34
C GLU A 68 11.13 18.39 27.42
N GLY A 69 12.19 19.14 27.74
CA GLY A 69 13.13 18.73 28.78
C GLY A 69 12.62 18.85 30.22
N LYS A 70 11.74 19.81 30.52
CA LYS A 70 11.29 20.13 31.90
C LYS A 70 9.79 19.99 32.14
N HIS A 71 9.00 19.94 31.08
CA HIS A 71 7.53 20.02 31.07
C HIS A 71 6.96 21.16 31.93
N ASP A 72 7.64 22.32 31.95
CA ASP A 72 7.17 23.51 32.66
C ASP A 72 6.09 24.21 31.81
N PRO A 73 4.82 24.27 32.26
CA PRO A 73 3.74 24.89 31.48
C PRO A 73 3.99 26.36 31.16
N LYS A 74 4.81 27.07 31.96
CA LYS A 74 5.18 28.46 31.67
C LYS A 74 5.88 28.62 30.33
N LYS A 75 6.63 27.61 29.88
CA LYS A 75 7.29 27.61 28.57
C LYS A 75 6.30 27.55 27.41
N LEU A 76 5.16 26.89 27.59
CA LEU A 76 4.07 26.94 26.60
C LEU A 76 3.38 28.29 26.60
N GLU A 77 3.25 28.96 27.76
CA GLU A 77 2.72 30.33 27.83
C GLU A 77 3.67 31.32 27.13
N GLU A 78 4.99 31.22 27.37
CA GLU A 78 6.02 31.99 26.67
C GLU A 78 5.94 31.79 25.15
N LEU A 79 5.90 30.53 24.69
CA LEU A 79 5.74 30.18 23.27
C LEU A 79 4.43 30.72 22.70
N GLY A 80 3.32 30.61 23.43
CA GLY A 80 2.02 31.14 23.03
C GLY A 80 2.02 32.66 22.87
N ASN A 81 2.73 33.39 23.73
CA ASN A 81 2.88 34.84 23.61
C ASN A 81 3.64 35.23 22.34
N VAL A 82 4.74 34.53 22.02
CA VAL A 82 5.47 34.72 20.75
C VAL A 82 4.53 34.46 19.58
N LEU A 83 3.89 33.30 19.51
CA LEU A 83 3.02 32.90 18.39
C LEU A 83 1.83 33.84 18.18
N THR A 84 1.22 34.34 19.25
CA THR A 84 0.05 35.26 19.17
C THR A 84 0.43 36.70 18.85
N SER A 85 1.71 37.06 18.99
CA SER A 85 2.23 38.39 18.61
C SER A 85 2.52 38.52 17.11
N LEU A 86 2.58 37.40 16.39
CA LEU A 86 2.91 37.37 14.96
C LEU A 86 1.74 37.91 14.13
N ASP A 87 2.07 38.59 13.03
CA ASP A 87 1.05 38.87 12.03
C ASP A 87 0.71 37.62 11.20
N ALA A 88 -0.32 37.71 10.35
CA ALA A 88 -0.78 36.58 9.56
C ALA A 88 0.25 36.08 8.54
N GLY A 89 1.09 36.97 8.00
CA GLY A 89 2.15 36.61 7.06
C GLY A 89 3.26 35.82 7.75
N ASP A 90 3.73 36.34 8.88
CA ASP A 90 4.77 35.69 9.68
C ASP A 90 4.27 34.36 10.25
N SER A 91 3.03 34.30 10.73
CA SER A 91 2.41 33.06 11.21
C SER A 91 2.46 31.93 10.18
N ILE A 92 2.22 32.24 8.89
CA ILE A 92 2.31 31.25 7.81
C ILE A 92 3.75 30.79 7.62
N VAL A 93 4.74 31.71 7.64
CA VAL A 93 6.14 31.33 7.42
C VAL A 93 6.66 30.52 8.60
N ILE A 94 6.35 30.91 9.85
CA ILE A 94 6.72 30.14 11.05
C ILE A 94 6.12 28.73 10.98
N ALA A 95 4.81 28.59 10.74
CA ALA A 95 4.17 27.28 10.63
C ALA A 95 4.77 26.41 9.51
N LYS A 96 5.04 27.00 8.34
CA LYS A 96 5.71 26.31 7.23
C LYS A 96 7.13 25.88 7.60
N SER A 97 7.89 26.73 8.30
CA SER A 97 9.24 26.41 8.74
C SER A 97 9.26 25.20 9.67
N PHE A 98 8.39 25.15 10.68
CA PHE A 98 8.30 23.98 11.58
C PHE A 98 7.84 22.71 10.87
N SER A 99 6.89 22.80 9.93
CA SER A 99 6.49 21.66 9.07
C SER A 99 7.66 21.13 8.25
N HIS A 100 8.47 22.04 7.69
CA HIS A 100 9.62 21.67 6.88
C HIS A 100 10.76 21.10 7.73
N MET A 101 11.04 21.68 8.90
CA MET A 101 12.00 21.15 9.89
C MET A 101 11.63 19.73 10.32
N LEU A 102 10.35 19.47 10.61
CA LEU A 102 9.87 18.12 10.92
C LEU A 102 10.05 17.15 9.74
N SER A 103 9.81 17.61 8.51
CA SER A 103 10.07 16.81 7.31
C SER A 103 11.56 16.46 7.18
N LEU A 104 12.46 17.42 7.39
CA LEU A 104 13.91 17.20 7.39
C LEU A 104 14.35 16.22 8.49
N ALA A 105 13.79 16.34 9.70
CA ALA A 105 14.06 15.41 10.81
C ALA A 105 13.63 13.97 10.45
N ASN A 106 12.45 13.80 9.81
CA ASN A 106 12.01 12.49 9.32
C ASN A 106 12.96 11.93 8.25
N LEU A 107 13.48 12.75 7.34
CA LEU A 107 14.47 12.31 6.35
C LEU A 107 15.79 11.89 7.00
N ALA A 108 16.23 12.59 8.05
CA ALA A 108 17.39 12.19 8.84
C ALA A 108 17.17 10.85 9.55
N GLU A 109 15.97 10.64 10.11
CA GLU A 109 15.56 9.36 10.71
C GLU A 109 15.58 8.23 9.68
N GLU A 110 15.03 8.44 8.49
CA GLU A 110 15.03 7.46 7.41
C GLU A 110 16.45 7.05 7.00
N VAL A 111 17.36 8.02 6.82
CA VAL A 111 18.77 7.74 6.53
C VAL A 111 19.42 6.98 7.69
N GLN A 112 19.19 7.40 8.93
CA GLN A 112 19.71 6.70 10.09
C GLN A 112 19.23 5.26 10.14
N ILE A 113 17.94 4.99 9.91
CA ILE A 113 17.38 3.63 9.91
C ILE A 113 17.94 2.81 8.75
N ALA A 114 18.02 3.37 7.55
CA ALA A 114 18.50 2.71 6.34
C ALA A 114 19.94 2.20 6.49
N TYR A 115 20.81 2.99 7.12
CA TYR A 115 22.25 2.69 7.26
C TYR A 115 22.67 2.18 8.63
N ARG A 116 21.78 2.15 9.63
CA ARG A 116 22.06 1.54 10.94
C ARG A 116 22.46 0.08 10.77
N ARG A 117 23.61 -0.29 11.34
CA ARG A 117 24.07 -1.67 11.39
C ARG A 117 23.12 -2.52 12.22
N ARG A 118 22.81 -3.70 11.71
CA ARG A 118 21.99 -4.67 12.44
C ARG A 118 22.69 -5.17 13.69
N ASN A 119 21.94 -5.28 14.78
CA ASN A 119 22.45 -5.86 16.01
C ASN A 119 22.44 -7.40 15.88
N LYS A 120 23.60 -8.03 16.04
CA LYS A 120 23.73 -9.50 15.99
C LYS A 120 23.39 -10.16 17.34
N LEU A 121 23.34 -9.39 18.43
CA LEU A 121 22.98 -9.90 19.74
C LEU A 121 21.45 -9.88 19.88
N LYS A 122 20.82 -10.99 19.47
CA LYS A 122 19.38 -11.25 19.60
C LYS A 122 19.11 -12.14 20.81
N LYS A 123 17.95 -12.00 21.45
CA LYS A 123 17.53 -12.91 22.54
C LYS A 123 17.11 -14.29 22.03
N GLY A 124 16.76 -14.38 20.75
CA GLY A 124 16.28 -15.58 20.08
C GLY A 124 14.80 -15.88 20.35
N ASP A 125 14.00 -14.88 20.74
CA ASP A 125 12.58 -15.03 21.04
C ASP A 125 11.70 -14.07 20.21
N PHE A 126 10.38 -14.24 20.28
CA PHE A 126 9.42 -13.41 19.54
C PHE A 126 9.53 -11.91 19.84
N ALA A 127 10.10 -11.50 20.98
CA ALA A 127 10.23 -10.08 21.31
C ALA A 127 11.27 -9.38 20.41
N ASP A 128 12.24 -10.12 19.87
CA ASP A 128 13.20 -9.58 18.89
C ASP A 128 12.50 -9.11 17.61
N GLU A 129 11.38 -9.73 17.25
CA GLU A 129 10.60 -9.41 16.04
C GLU A 129 9.76 -8.12 16.19
N ASN A 130 9.82 -7.44 17.34
CA ASN A 130 9.12 -6.16 17.54
C ASN A 130 9.94 -4.94 17.05
N ASN A 131 11.23 -5.10 16.76
CA ASN A 131 12.12 -3.98 16.41
C ASN A 131 12.97 -4.32 15.19
N ALA A 132 13.05 -3.40 14.22
CA ALA A 132 13.83 -3.58 13.00
C ALA A 132 15.34 -3.80 13.23
N THR A 133 15.86 -3.43 14.41
CA THR A 133 17.27 -3.65 14.77
C THR A 133 17.57 -5.11 15.15
N THR A 134 16.55 -5.84 15.60
CA THR A 134 16.64 -7.24 16.08
C THR A 134 15.82 -8.22 15.25
N GLU A 135 14.88 -7.74 14.42
CA GLU A 135 14.01 -8.59 13.60
C GLU A 135 14.82 -9.54 12.70
N SER A 136 14.24 -10.71 12.44
CA SER A 136 14.81 -11.70 11.55
C SER A 136 14.66 -11.27 10.09
N ASP A 137 15.73 -11.37 9.31
CA ASP A 137 15.56 -11.36 7.86
C ASP A 137 15.00 -12.68 7.33
N ILE A 138 14.77 -12.72 6.02
CA ILE A 138 14.22 -13.90 5.36
C ILE A 138 15.15 -15.11 5.54
N GLU A 139 16.48 -14.97 5.47
CA GLU A 139 17.39 -16.12 5.61
C GLU A 139 17.45 -16.64 7.04
N GLU A 140 17.49 -15.74 8.03
CA GLU A 140 17.40 -16.09 9.45
C GLU A 140 16.07 -16.82 9.74
N THR A 141 14.97 -16.35 9.15
CA THR A 141 13.65 -16.99 9.24
C THR A 141 13.69 -18.39 8.62
N LEU A 142 14.18 -18.55 7.39
CA LEU A 142 14.28 -19.86 6.74
C LEU A 142 15.15 -20.84 7.56
N LYS A 143 16.29 -20.36 8.09
CA LYS A 143 17.16 -21.17 8.94
C LYS A 143 16.47 -21.56 10.24
N ARG A 144 15.69 -20.68 10.87
CA ARG A 144 14.90 -21.00 12.06
C ARG A 144 13.88 -22.11 11.75
N LEU A 145 13.13 -21.99 10.65
CA LEU A 145 12.17 -23.00 10.21
C LEU A 145 12.83 -24.37 9.98
N VAL A 146 13.99 -24.41 9.32
CA VAL A 146 14.68 -25.68 8.99
C VAL A 146 15.44 -26.26 10.19
N VAL A 147 16.25 -25.44 10.86
CA VAL A 147 17.17 -25.92 11.90
C VAL A 147 16.48 -26.13 13.24
N GLN A 148 15.64 -25.19 13.66
CA GLN A 148 15.00 -25.21 14.98
C GLN A 148 13.65 -25.94 14.93
N LEU A 149 12.80 -25.61 13.95
CA LEU A 149 11.45 -26.19 13.83
C LEU A 149 11.39 -27.44 12.96
N LYS A 150 12.53 -27.89 12.42
CA LYS A 150 12.68 -29.15 11.66
C LYS A 150 11.77 -29.27 10.44
N LYS A 151 11.40 -28.15 9.82
CA LYS A 151 10.75 -28.14 8.50
C LYS A 151 11.77 -28.53 7.42
N SER A 152 11.34 -29.28 6.42
CA SER A 152 12.19 -29.55 5.27
C SER A 152 12.34 -28.28 4.40
N PRO A 153 13.49 -28.09 3.73
CA PRO A 153 13.66 -27.00 2.76
C PRO A 153 12.58 -27.00 1.67
N GLU A 154 12.09 -28.18 1.26
CA GLU A 154 11.06 -28.37 0.26
C GLU A 154 9.68 -27.88 0.75
N GLU A 155 9.29 -28.19 1.99
CA GLU A 155 8.07 -27.65 2.59
C GLU A 155 8.09 -26.11 2.65
N VAL A 156 9.24 -25.53 3.00
CA VAL A 156 9.45 -24.08 3.03
C VAL A 156 9.31 -23.47 1.64
N PHE A 157 9.91 -24.09 0.62
CA PHE A 157 9.81 -23.64 -0.76
C PHE A 157 8.38 -23.75 -1.31
N ASP A 158 7.67 -24.84 -1.01
CA ASP A 158 6.28 -25.03 -1.41
C ASP A 158 5.33 -24.02 -0.75
N ALA A 159 5.55 -23.70 0.52
CA ALA A 159 4.77 -22.66 1.19
C ALA A 159 5.03 -21.28 0.58
N LEU A 160 6.29 -20.94 0.28
CA LEU A 160 6.62 -19.68 -0.41
C LEU A 160 5.98 -19.57 -1.79
N LYS A 161 5.94 -20.66 -2.58
CA LYS A 161 5.27 -20.66 -3.89
C LYS A 161 3.77 -20.37 -3.82
N ASN A 162 3.13 -20.78 -2.72
CA ASN A 162 1.68 -20.62 -2.51
C ASN A 162 1.32 -19.42 -1.62
N GLN A 163 2.32 -18.67 -1.17
CA GLN A 163 2.15 -17.49 -0.34
C GLN A 163 1.84 -16.26 -1.18
N THR A 164 0.97 -15.39 -0.67
CA THR A 164 0.73 -14.04 -1.19
C THR A 164 0.63 -13.06 -0.03
N VAL A 165 1.36 -11.95 -0.15
CA VAL A 165 1.14 -10.74 0.65
C VAL A 165 0.60 -9.65 -0.27
N ASP A 166 -0.63 -9.20 -0.01
CA ASP A 166 -1.30 -8.13 -0.75
C ASP A 166 -1.36 -6.84 0.10
N LEU A 167 -0.66 -5.81 -0.36
CA LEU A 167 -0.52 -4.53 0.33
C LEU A 167 -1.46 -3.50 -0.30
N VAL A 168 -2.48 -3.10 0.46
CA VAL A 168 -3.56 -2.23 -0.02
C VAL A 168 -3.28 -0.77 0.35
N LEU A 169 -2.93 0.04 -0.65
CA LEU A 169 -2.59 1.45 -0.46
C LEU A 169 -3.85 2.32 -0.31
N THR A 170 -3.86 3.19 0.70
CA THR A 170 -4.94 4.17 0.92
C THR A 170 -4.45 5.60 0.70
N ALA A 171 -5.39 6.52 0.44
CA ALA A 171 -5.07 7.95 0.41
C ALA A 171 -4.49 8.42 1.76
N HIS A 172 -3.63 9.43 1.71
CA HIS A 172 -3.12 10.08 2.91
C HIS A 172 -4.18 11.04 3.47
N PRO A 173 -4.53 10.96 4.77
CA PRO A 173 -5.65 11.72 5.33
C PRO A 173 -5.46 13.25 5.29
N THR A 174 -4.21 13.73 5.43
CA THR A 174 -3.90 15.17 5.49
C THR A 174 -3.02 15.69 4.36
N GLN A 175 -2.15 14.87 3.75
CA GLN A 175 -1.11 15.34 2.81
C GLN A 175 -0.94 14.42 1.59
N SER A 176 -1.33 14.91 0.41
CA SER A 176 -0.99 14.26 -0.86
C SER A 176 0.37 14.76 -1.36
N VAL A 177 1.46 14.10 -0.91
CA VAL A 177 2.82 14.42 -1.32
C VAL A 177 3.00 14.14 -2.81
N ARG A 178 3.40 15.16 -3.58
CA ARG A 178 3.64 15.02 -5.02
C ARG A 178 4.97 14.32 -5.27
N ARG A 179 5.06 13.56 -6.37
CA ARG A 179 6.32 12.95 -6.85
C ARG A 179 7.51 13.91 -6.88
N SER A 180 7.29 15.16 -7.27
CA SER A 180 8.34 16.19 -7.33
C SER A 180 8.97 16.52 -5.98
N LEU A 181 8.24 16.32 -4.89
CA LEU A 181 8.72 16.50 -3.53
C LEU A 181 9.41 15.22 -3.03
N LEU A 182 8.86 14.04 -3.30
CA LEU A 182 9.53 12.75 -3.03
C LEU A 182 10.92 12.67 -3.64
N GLN A 183 11.09 13.16 -4.87
CA GLN A 183 12.40 13.22 -5.52
C GLN A 183 13.37 14.20 -4.86
N LYS A 184 12.87 15.33 -4.32
CA LYS A 184 13.70 16.26 -3.55
C LYS A 184 14.14 15.62 -2.24
N HIS A 185 13.20 14.99 -1.53
CA HIS A 185 13.48 14.22 -0.32
C HIS A 185 14.53 13.13 -0.57
N GLY A 186 14.39 12.36 -1.66
CA GLY A 186 15.37 11.37 -2.08
C GLY A 186 16.77 11.97 -2.33
N ARG A 187 16.85 13.13 -2.98
CA ARG A 187 18.14 13.83 -3.18
C ARG A 187 18.74 14.34 -1.86
N ILE A 188 17.93 14.88 -0.95
CA ILE A 188 18.37 15.28 0.40
C ILE A 188 18.94 14.06 1.14
N ARG A 189 18.22 12.93 1.17
CA ARG A 189 18.69 11.67 1.79
C ARG A 189 20.01 11.19 1.19
N ASN A 190 20.15 11.24 -0.14
CA ASN A 190 21.36 10.83 -0.82
C ASN A 190 22.56 11.73 -0.48
N CYS A 191 22.38 13.05 -0.47
CA CYS A 191 23.43 13.99 -0.08
C CYS A 191 23.87 13.73 1.36
N LEU A 192 22.90 13.57 2.28
CA LEU A 192 23.17 13.32 3.70
C LEU A 192 23.95 12.01 3.93
N ALA A 193 23.57 10.93 3.23
CA ALA A 193 24.29 9.66 3.31
C ALA A 193 25.73 9.77 2.77
N GLN A 194 25.93 10.48 1.66
CA GLN A 194 27.25 10.63 1.01
C GLN A 194 28.19 11.54 1.82
N LEU A 195 27.69 12.64 2.41
CA LEU A 195 28.47 13.56 3.24
C LEU A 195 29.17 12.90 4.43
N TYR A 196 28.63 11.78 4.91
CA TYR A 196 29.17 11.02 6.05
C TYR A 196 29.84 9.70 5.65
N ALA A 197 30.16 9.54 4.36
CA ALA A 197 31.05 8.49 3.88
C ALA A 197 32.44 8.64 4.51
N LYS A 198 33.15 7.52 4.71
CA LYS A 198 34.41 7.49 5.47
C LYS A 198 35.56 8.24 4.78
N ASP A 199 35.63 8.15 3.46
CA ASP A 199 36.78 8.59 2.66
C ASP A 199 36.37 9.66 1.62
N ILE A 200 35.55 10.62 2.03
CA ILE A 200 35.11 11.75 1.18
C ILE A 200 36.20 12.82 1.06
N THR A 201 36.46 13.31 -0.16
CA THR A 201 37.43 14.40 -0.35
C THR A 201 36.85 15.75 0.10
N PRO A 202 37.69 16.75 0.41
CA PRO A 202 37.21 18.08 0.77
C PRO A 202 36.34 18.73 -0.32
N ASP A 203 36.72 18.56 -1.59
CA ASP A 203 36.00 19.12 -2.74
C ASP A 203 34.64 18.43 -2.91
N ASP A 204 34.61 17.09 -2.88
CA ASP A 204 33.34 16.33 -2.94
C ASP A 204 32.39 16.72 -1.80
N LYS A 205 32.94 16.93 -0.59
CA LYS A 205 32.15 17.34 0.57
C LYS A 205 31.56 18.73 0.38
N GLN A 206 32.33 19.66 -0.19
CA GLN A 206 31.83 20.99 -0.49
C GLN A 206 30.72 20.95 -1.55
N GLU A 207 30.93 20.22 -2.65
CA GLU A 207 29.93 20.07 -3.71
C GLU A 207 28.63 19.42 -3.20
N LEU A 208 28.73 18.42 -2.32
CA LEU A 208 27.58 17.78 -1.70
C LEU A 208 26.85 18.67 -0.70
N ASP A 209 27.56 19.52 0.04
CA ASP A 209 26.94 20.50 0.95
C ASP A 209 26.18 21.58 0.16
N GLU A 210 26.75 22.07 -0.94
CA GLU A 210 26.09 22.99 -1.88
C GLU A 210 24.85 22.34 -2.52
N ALA A 211 24.94 21.06 -2.92
CA ALA A 211 23.81 20.31 -3.43
C ALA A 211 22.70 20.14 -2.37
N LEU A 212 23.07 19.83 -1.13
CA LEU A 212 22.12 19.69 -0.01
C LEU A 212 21.36 21.00 0.24
N GLN A 213 22.07 22.12 0.34
CA GLN A 213 21.47 23.46 0.50
C GLN A 213 20.46 23.76 -0.62
N ARG A 214 20.85 23.51 -1.88
CA ARG A 214 20.00 23.73 -3.04
C ARG A 214 18.73 22.89 -2.99
N GLU A 215 18.81 21.63 -2.58
CA GLU A 215 17.64 20.74 -2.50
C GLU A 215 16.71 21.08 -1.32
N ILE A 216 17.27 21.47 -0.16
CA ILE A 216 16.48 21.96 0.99
C ILE A 216 15.70 23.22 0.57
N GLN A 217 16.39 24.21 -0.03
CA GLN A 217 15.75 25.44 -0.48
C GLN A 217 14.68 25.15 -1.55
N ALA A 218 14.95 24.23 -2.48
CA ALA A 218 13.99 23.84 -3.51
C ALA A 218 12.75 23.16 -2.91
N ALA A 219 12.91 22.37 -1.84
CA ALA A 219 11.80 21.75 -1.13
C ALA A 219 10.98 22.80 -0.37
N PHE A 220 11.62 23.65 0.43
CA PHE A 220 10.95 24.72 1.19
C PHE A 220 10.17 25.71 0.30
N ARG A 221 10.71 26.06 -0.87
CA ARG A 221 10.03 26.96 -1.83
C ARG A 221 8.97 26.26 -2.68
N THR A 222 8.83 24.93 -2.58
CA THR A 222 7.75 24.18 -3.22
C THR A 222 6.58 24.08 -2.25
N ASP A 223 5.40 24.56 -2.62
CA ASP A 223 4.20 24.45 -1.77
C ASP A 223 3.88 22.97 -1.48
N GLU A 224 4.17 22.52 -0.26
CA GLU A 224 3.80 21.19 0.27
C GLU A 224 2.28 21.10 0.47
N ILE A 225 1.69 22.17 1.01
CA ILE A 225 0.25 22.32 1.21
C ILE A 225 -0.37 22.87 -0.07
N ARG A 226 -1.26 22.09 -0.68
CA ARG A 226 -2.00 22.52 -1.86
C ARG A 226 -3.00 23.61 -1.49
N ARG A 227 -3.03 24.70 -2.26
CA ARG A 227 -4.04 25.77 -2.11
C ARG A 227 -5.47 25.31 -2.41
N THR A 228 -5.61 24.26 -3.22
CA THR A 228 -6.87 23.59 -3.50
C THR A 228 -6.81 22.16 -3.00
N PRO A 229 -7.89 21.64 -2.37
CA PRO A 229 -7.97 20.23 -2.00
C PRO A 229 -7.69 19.33 -3.21
N PRO A 230 -6.91 18.24 -3.05
CA PRO A 230 -6.69 17.30 -4.15
C PRO A 230 -8.00 16.65 -4.58
N THR A 231 -8.12 16.37 -5.87
CA THR A 231 -9.16 15.48 -6.39
C THR A 231 -8.80 14.02 -6.08
N PRO A 232 -9.76 13.07 -6.08
CA PRO A 232 -9.44 11.66 -5.92
C PRO A 232 -8.44 11.13 -6.96
N GLN A 233 -8.50 11.62 -8.21
CA GLN A 233 -7.50 11.29 -9.24
C GLN A 233 -6.09 11.77 -8.86
N ASP A 234 -5.98 12.94 -8.23
CA ASP A 234 -4.70 13.46 -7.75
C ASP A 234 -4.14 12.68 -6.57
N GLU A 235 -4.99 12.23 -5.66
CA GLU A 235 -4.60 11.34 -4.55
C GLU A 235 -4.06 10.01 -5.10
N MET A 236 -4.76 9.41 -6.07
CA MET A 236 -4.29 8.19 -6.73
C MET A 236 -2.94 8.40 -7.39
N ARG A 237 -2.76 9.48 -8.17
CA ARG A 237 -1.47 9.79 -8.81
C ARG A 237 -0.34 10.00 -7.79
N ALA A 238 -0.64 10.64 -6.66
CA ALA A 238 0.33 10.83 -5.58
C ALA A 238 0.74 9.48 -4.97
N GLY A 239 -0.22 8.63 -4.62
CA GLY A 239 0.04 7.29 -4.08
C GLY A 239 0.84 6.41 -5.04
N MET A 240 0.60 6.51 -6.36
CA MET A 240 1.37 5.76 -7.36
C MET A 240 2.83 6.22 -7.48
N SER A 241 3.21 7.36 -6.89
CA SER A 241 4.58 7.87 -6.99
C SER A 241 5.61 6.94 -6.35
N TYR A 242 5.23 6.23 -5.28
CA TYR A 242 6.10 5.24 -4.61
C TYR A 242 6.45 4.03 -5.48
N PHE A 243 5.61 3.68 -6.47
CA PHE A 243 5.96 2.67 -7.47
C PHE A 243 7.13 3.12 -8.31
N HIS A 244 7.06 4.33 -8.85
CA HIS A 244 8.12 4.85 -9.69
C HIS A 244 9.43 5.04 -8.92
N GLU A 245 9.38 5.53 -7.67
CA GLU A 245 10.58 5.90 -6.93
C GLU A 245 11.29 4.69 -6.29
N THR A 246 10.55 3.73 -5.70
CA THR A 246 11.19 2.64 -4.92
C THR A 246 10.62 1.24 -5.19
N ILE A 247 9.29 1.06 -5.18
CA ILE A 247 8.66 -0.27 -5.18
C ILE A 247 8.96 -1.04 -6.48
N TRP A 248 8.95 -0.35 -7.63
CA TRP A 248 9.22 -0.96 -8.94
C TRP A 248 10.55 -1.73 -9.00
N LYS A 249 11.61 -1.15 -8.41
CA LYS A 249 12.94 -1.76 -8.33
C LYS A 249 13.10 -2.61 -7.05
N GLY A 250 12.39 -2.25 -5.98
CA GLY A 250 12.45 -2.91 -4.68
C GLY A 250 11.95 -4.36 -4.72
N VAL A 251 10.83 -4.62 -5.41
CA VAL A 251 10.24 -5.97 -5.54
C VAL A 251 11.22 -6.98 -6.15
N PRO A 252 11.74 -6.81 -7.39
CA PRO A 252 12.65 -7.78 -7.98
C PRO A 252 13.94 -7.94 -7.16
N LYS A 253 14.48 -6.85 -6.59
CA LYS A 253 15.64 -6.88 -5.69
C LYS A 253 15.37 -7.75 -4.45
N PHE A 254 14.18 -7.66 -3.86
CA PHE A 254 13.76 -8.50 -2.74
C PHE A 254 13.56 -9.95 -3.16
N LEU A 255 12.87 -10.23 -4.27
CA LEU A 255 12.67 -11.61 -4.75
C LEU A 255 14.01 -12.30 -5.07
N ARG A 256 15.00 -11.55 -5.56
CA ARG A 256 16.38 -12.03 -5.72
C ARG A 256 17.04 -12.38 -4.38
N ARG A 257 16.72 -11.66 -3.28
CA ARG A 257 17.16 -12.04 -1.92
C ARG A 257 16.52 -13.36 -1.47
N VAL A 258 15.25 -13.59 -1.78
CA VAL A 258 14.57 -14.86 -1.48
C VAL A 258 15.27 -16.02 -2.20
N ASP A 259 15.62 -15.86 -3.48
CA ASP A 259 16.39 -16.87 -4.23
C ASP A 259 17.74 -17.20 -3.54
N THR A 260 18.45 -16.18 -3.05
CA THR A 260 19.71 -16.38 -2.33
C THR A 260 19.49 -17.12 -1.01
N ALA A 261 18.46 -16.75 -0.24
CA ALA A 261 18.14 -17.40 1.03
C ALA A 261 17.76 -18.87 0.84
N LEU A 262 17.00 -19.19 -0.22
CA LEU A 262 16.64 -20.56 -0.62
C LEU A 262 17.88 -21.41 -0.94
N LYS A 263 18.82 -20.88 -1.73
CA LYS A 263 20.10 -21.57 -2.02
C LYS A 263 20.89 -21.88 -0.76
N ASN A 264 20.90 -20.95 0.20
CA ASN A 264 21.63 -21.10 1.46
C ASN A 264 21.04 -22.17 2.40
N ILE A 265 19.80 -22.61 2.17
CA ILE A 265 19.19 -23.76 2.87
C ILE A 265 19.15 -25.05 2.03
N GLY A 266 19.75 -25.05 0.84
CA GLY A 266 19.86 -26.23 -0.03
C GLY A 266 18.92 -26.30 -1.23
N ILE A 267 18.04 -25.30 -1.43
CA ILE A 267 17.14 -25.24 -2.59
C ILE A 267 17.85 -24.56 -3.76
N ASN A 268 18.20 -25.34 -4.79
CA ASN A 268 18.91 -24.84 -5.98
C ASN A 268 17.98 -24.20 -7.04
N GLU A 269 16.68 -24.14 -6.76
CA GLU A 269 15.68 -23.49 -7.59
C GLU A 269 15.44 -22.04 -7.15
N ARG A 270 15.05 -21.19 -8.10
CA ARG A 270 14.55 -19.84 -7.81
C ARG A 270 13.07 -19.90 -7.53
N VAL A 271 12.54 -18.91 -6.83
CA VAL A 271 11.08 -18.71 -6.79
C VAL A 271 10.59 -18.52 -8.22
N PRO A 272 9.60 -19.30 -8.70
CA PRO A 272 9.02 -19.13 -10.02
C PRO A 272 8.61 -17.68 -10.24
N TYR A 273 8.93 -17.11 -11.41
CA TYR A 273 8.68 -15.69 -11.68
C TYR A 273 7.20 -15.31 -11.63
N ASN A 274 6.32 -16.28 -11.87
CA ASN A 274 4.87 -16.16 -11.86
C ASN A 274 4.22 -16.46 -10.49
N ALA A 275 5.01 -16.74 -9.45
CA ALA A 275 4.49 -16.88 -8.10
C ALA A 275 4.08 -15.50 -7.55
N PRO A 276 2.81 -15.28 -7.16
CA PRO A 276 2.32 -13.97 -6.71
C PRO A 276 2.68 -13.72 -5.24
N LEU A 277 3.97 -13.75 -4.91
CA LEU A 277 4.45 -13.65 -3.52
C LEU A 277 4.09 -12.30 -2.88
N ILE A 278 4.15 -11.23 -3.69
CA ILE A 278 3.77 -9.87 -3.32
C ILE A 278 2.83 -9.34 -4.39
N GLN A 279 1.76 -8.69 -3.96
CA GLN A 279 0.77 -7.99 -4.78
C GLN A 279 0.48 -6.62 -4.14
N PHE A 280 -0.03 -5.71 -4.96
CA PHE A 280 -0.47 -4.40 -4.48
C PHE A 280 -1.89 -4.13 -4.92
N SER A 281 -2.67 -3.56 -4.01
CA SER A 281 -4.02 -3.07 -4.26
C SER A 281 -4.13 -1.60 -3.88
N SER A 282 -5.23 -0.95 -4.27
CA SER A 282 -5.47 0.46 -3.96
C SER A 282 -6.94 0.69 -3.61
N TRP A 283 -7.19 1.64 -2.71
CA TRP A 283 -8.52 2.19 -2.43
C TRP A 283 -8.74 3.57 -3.07
N MET A 284 -7.67 4.22 -3.53
CA MET A 284 -7.72 5.58 -4.08
C MET A 284 -8.54 5.62 -5.38
N GLY A 285 -9.75 6.18 -5.31
CA GLY A 285 -10.72 6.25 -6.41
C GLY A 285 -11.72 5.08 -6.49
N GLY A 286 -11.66 4.13 -5.54
CA GLY A 286 -12.58 3.00 -5.44
C GLY A 286 -13.38 2.98 -4.13
N ASP A 287 -12.81 3.51 -3.06
CA ASP A 287 -13.49 3.70 -1.77
C ASP A 287 -14.38 4.94 -1.79
N ARG A 288 -15.70 4.71 -1.80
CA ARG A 288 -16.76 5.75 -1.82
C ARG A 288 -17.61 5.78 -0.56
N ASP A 289 -17.26 4.97 0.42
CA ASP A 289 -17.92 4.90 1.73
C ASP A 289 -17.82 6.27 2.43
N GLY A 290 -18.96 6.91 2.64
CA GLY A 290 -19.06 8.25 3.22
C GLY A 290 -18.40 9.37 2.40
N ASN A 291 -18.00 9.12 1.13
CA ASN A 291 -17.28 10.10 0.31
C ASN A 291 -17.92 10.25 -1.10
N PRO A 292 -18.86 11.19 -1.28
CA PRO A 292 -19.54 11.40 -2.56
C PRO A 292 -18.64 11.97 -3.66
N ARG A 293 -17.40 12.37 -3.34
CA ARG A 293 -16.43 12.83 -4.36
C ARG A 293 -15.89 11.68 -5.22
N VAL A 294 -16.03 10.42 -4.77
CA VAL A 294 -15.61 9.23 -5.52
C VAL A 294 -16.79 8.72 -6.34
N THR A 295 -16.94 9.29 -7.54
CA THR A 295 -18.01 8.96 -8.49
C THR A 295 -17.63 7.76 -9.38
N PRO A 296 -18.57 7.19 -10.16
CA PRO A 296 -18.25 6.15 -11.14
C PRO A 296 -17.21 6.61 -12.18
N GLU A 297 -17.26 7.88 -12.61
CA GLU A 297 -16.26 8.47 -13.53
C GLU A 297 -14.86 8.51 -12.90
N VAL A 298 -14.76 8.91 -11.63
CA VAL A 298 -13.49 8.87 -10.88
C VAL A 298 -12.90 7.46 -10.89
N THR A 299 -13.72 6.43 -10.62
CA THR A 299 -13.29 5.03 -10.67
C THR A 299 -12.76 4.65 -12.05
N ARG A 300 -13.44 5.06 -13.13
CA ARG A 300 -12.97 4.82 -14.50
C ARG A 300 -11.63 5.50 -14.75
N ASP A 301 -11.50 6.76 -14.37
CA ASP A 301 -10.30 7.56 -14.57
C ASP A 301 -9.09 6.94 -13.88
N VAL A 302 -9.22 6.55 -12.62
CA VAL A 302 -8.09 5.99 -11.87
C VAL A 302 -7.66 4.63 -12.43
N CYS A 303 -8.58 3.80 -12.92
CA CYS A 303 -8.22 2.55 -13.60
C CYS A 303 -7.44 2.83 -14.90
N LEU A 304 -7.88 3.79 -15.72
CA LEU A 304 -7.18 4.17 -16.95
C LEU A 304 -5.81 4.79 -16.65
N LEU A 305 -5.72 5.63 -15.61
CA LEU A 305 -4.45 6.20 -15.14
C LEU A 305 -3.48 5.09 -14.69
N ALA A 306 -3.95 4.09 -13.94
CA ALA A 306 -3.12 2.99 -13.47
C ALA A 306 -2.55 2.18 -14.65
N ARG A 307 -3.37 1.86 -15.65
CA ARG A 307 -2.93 1.18 -16.88
C ARG A 307 -1.93 2.02 -17.69
N MET A 308 -2.19 3.33 -17.80
CA MET A 308 -1.26 4.25 -18.47
C MET A 308 0.10 4.31 -17.76
N MET A 309 0.11 4.37 -16.42
CA MET A 309 1.32 4.36 -15.62
C MET A 309 2.09 3.04 -15.72
N ALA A 310 1.39 1.91 -15.67
CA ALA A 310 1.98 0.57 -15.88
C ALA A 310 2.67 0.51 -17.24
N ALA A 311 1.94 0.81 -18.32
CA ALA A 311 2.46 0.78 -19.67
C ALA A 311 3.67 1.71 -19.83
N ASN A 312 3.68 2.88 -19.18
CA ASN A 312 4.82 3.79 -19.23
C ASN A 312 6.06 3.24 -18.51
N LEU A 313 5.92 2.62 -17.33
CA LEU A 313 7.04 2.00 -16.62
C LEU A 313 7.62 0.82 -17.42
N TYR A 314 6.76 -0.04 -17.98
CA TYR A 314 7.20 -1.12 -18.86
C TYR A 314 7.87 -0.60 -20.13
N TYR A 315 7.31 0.45 -20.74
CA TYR A 315 7.86 1.07 -21.95
C TYR A 315 9.26 1.65 -21.73
N SER A 316 9.53 2.26 -20.57
CA SER A 316 10.90 2.72 -20.27
C SER A 316 11.86 1.57 -20.02
N GLN A 317 11.43 0.53 -19.30
CA GLN A 317 12.30 -0.60 -18.92
C GLN A 317 12.59 -1.57 -20.08
N ILE A 318 11.66 -1.72 -21.03
CA ILE A 318 11.86 -2.60 -22.20
C ILE A 318 12.96 -2.07 -23.11
N GLU A 319 13.17 -0.75 -23.18
CA GLU A 319 14.24 -0.13 -23.96
C GLU A 319 15.62 -0.52 -23.40
N ASP A 320 15.82 -0.45 -22.09
CA ASP A 320 17.05 -0.93 -21.43
C ASP A 320 17.29 -2.42 -21.72
N LEU A 321 16.23 -3.24 -21.66
CA LEU A 321 16.32 -4.67 -21.95
C LEU A 321 16.69 -4.95 -23.42
N MET A 322 16.20 -4.14 -24.36
CA MET A 322 16.62 -4.20 -25.76
C MET A 322 18.12 -3.89 -25.91
N PHE A 323 18.65 -2.91 -25.18
CA PHE A 323 20.09 -2.62 -25.21
C PHE A 323 20.92 -3.81 -24.73
N GLU A 324 20.54 -4.42 -23.60
CA GLU A 324 21.25 -5.54 -22.99
C GLU A 324 21.18 -6.83 -23.83
N LEU A 325 20.00 -7.20 -24.34
CA LEU A 325 19.78 -8.47 -25.07
C LEU A 325 20.20 -8.39 -26.56
N SER A 326 21.49 -8.11 -26.78
CA SER A 326 22.13 -8.01 -28.11
C SER A 326 22.55 -9.35 -28.72
N MET A 327 22.23 -10.46 -28.07
CA MET A 327 22.66 -11.81 -28.46
C MET A 327 22.07 -12.23 -29.82
N TRP A 328 22.88 -12.89 -30.63
CA TRP A 328 22.46 -13.44 -31.94
C TRP A 328 22.06 -14.91 -31.87
N ARG A 329 22.54 -15.66 -30.86
CA ARG A 329 22.18 -17.08 -30.65
C ARG A 329 20.80 -17.17 -30.02
N CYS A 330 19.92 -17.97 -30.63
CA CYS A 330 18.57 -18.21 -30.15
C CYS A 330 18.11 -19.62 -30.51
N ASN A 331 17.03 -20.07 -29.86
CA ASN A 331 16.36 -21.29 -30.26
C ASN A 331 15.58 -21.12 -31.58
N ASP A 332 15.18 -22.23 -32.20
CA ASP A 332 14.49 -22.21 -33.50
C ASP A 332 13.15 -21.48 -33.44
N GLU A 333 12.45 -21.58 -32.32
CA GLU A 333 11.16 -20.93 -32.11
C GLU A 333 11.24 -19.41 -32.11
N LEU A 334 12.17 -18.81 -31.34
CA LEU A 334 12.40 -17.37 -31.31
C LEU A 334 12.83 -16.87 -32.69
N ARG A 335 13.65 -17.65 -33.39
CA ARG A 335 14.11 -17.31 -34.75
C ARG A 335 12.97 -17.22 -35.75
N VAL A 336 12.07 -18.21 -35.77
CA VAL A 336 10.88 -18.18 -36.62
C VAL A 336 9.99 -16.97 -36.28
N ARG A 337 9.75 -16.72 -34.99
CA ARG A 337 8.92 -15.58 -34.55
C ARG A 337 9.53 -14.23 -34.93
N ALA A 338 10.85 -14.07 -34.80
CA ALA A 338 11.57 -12.87 -35.20
C ALA A 338 11.50 -12.66 -36.72
N ASP A 339 11.68 -13.72 -37.51
CA ASP A 339 11.57 -13.68 -38.98
C ASP A 339 10.15 -13.29 -39.44
N GLU A 340 9.11 -13.79 -38.77
CA GLU A 340 7.72 -13.41 -39.03
C GLU A 340 7.47 -11.91 -38.78
N LEU A 341 7.93 -11.39 -37.64
CA LEU A 341 7.77 -9.97 -37.28
C LEU A 341 8.49 -9.06 -38.29
N LEU A 342 9.68 -9.43 -38.75
CA LEU A 342 10.42 -8.69 -39.76
C LEU A 342 9.70 -8.65 -41.12
N ARG A 343 8.96 -9.71 -41.47
CA ARG A 343 8.14 -9.75 -42.69
C ARG A 343 6.85 -8.94 -42.56
N SER A 344 6.23 -8.93 -41.38
CA SER A 344 4.98 -8.22 -41.11
C SER A 344 5.17 -6.73 -40.81
N SER A 345 6.35 -6.32 -40.36
CA SER A 345 6.63 -4.93 -40.00
C SER A 345 6.49 -4.00 -41.21
N LYS A 346 5.43 -3.20 -41.23
CA LYS A 346 5.28 -2.08 -42.17
C LYS A 346 6.38 -1.06 -41.87
N LYS A 347 6.98 -0.49 -42.93
CA LYS A 347 8.15 0.42 -42.93
C LYS A 347 8.05 1.72 -42.09
N ASP A 348 7.05 1.89 -41.23
CA ASP A 348 6.71 3.15 -40.55
C ASP A 348 6.81 3.10 -39.01
N ALA A 349 7.77 2.37 -38.42
CA ALA A 349 8.04 2.48 -36.98
C ALA A 349 8.81 3.79 -36.69
N LYS A 350 8.07 4.88 -36.40
CA LYS A 350 8.59 6.27 -36.29
C LYS A 350 8.89 6.75 -34.85
N HIS A 351 9.01 5.86 -33.87
CA HIS A 351 8.85 6.28 -32.47
C HIS A 351 10.11 6.27 -31.56
N TYR A 352 11.33 6.01 -32.05
CA TYR A 352 12.51 6.05 -31.15
C TYR A 352 13.83 6.51 -31.76
N ILE A 353 14.46 7.52 -31.14
CA ILE A 353 15.71 8.26 -31.51
C ILE A 353 16.96 7.40 -31.72
N GLU A 354 17.20 6.35 -30.95
CA GLU A 354 18.42 5.54 -31.12
C GLU A 354 18.21 4.31 -32.01
N PHE A 355 16.96 3.92 -32.25
CA PHE A 355 16.54 2.83 -33.15
C PHE A 355 15.76 3.35 -34.38
N TRP A 356 16.07 4.57 -34.89
CA TRP A 356 15.53 5.04 -36.20
C TRP A 356 15.92 4.13 -37.36
N LYS A 357 16.93 3.28 -37.15
CA LYS A 357 17.31 2.22 -38.08
C LYS A 357 16.55 0.95 -37.76
N GLN A 358 16.14 0.26 -38.81
CA GLN A 358 15.54 -1.07 -38.71
C GLN A 358 16.46 -1.98 -37.88
N ILE A 359 15.88 -2.65 -36.87
CA ILE A 359 16.60 -3.62 -36.03
C ILE A 359 17.14 -4.74 -36.94
N PRO A 360 18.45 -5.04 -36.91
CA PRO A 360 19.03 -6.07 -37.76
C PRO A 360 18.40 -7.44 -37.49
N PRO A 361 18.14 -8.27 -38.54
CA PRO A 361 17.63 -9.63 -38.36
C PRO A 361 18.55 -10.55 -37.54
N SER A 362 19.84 -10.20 -37.43
CA SER A 362 20.81 -10.92 -36.60
C SER A 362 20.61 -10.73 -35.10
N GLU A 363 19.70 -9.86 -34.66
CA GLU A 363 19.41 -9.54 -33.25
C GLU A 363 17.97 -9.97 -32.88
N PRO A 364 17.68 -11.27 -32.81
CA PRO A 364 16.30 -11.79 -32.73
C PRO A 364 15.57 -11.36 -31.45
N TYR A 365 16.26 -11.26 -30.31
CA TYR A 365 15.64 -10.77 -29.06
C TYR A 365 15.19 -9.31 -29.20
N ARG A 366 16.01 -8.44 -29.81
CA ARG A 366 15.65 -7.03 -30.03
C ARG A 366 14.46 -6.89 -30.97
N VAL A 367 14.33 -7.76 -31.97
CA VAL A 367 13.15 -7.78 -32.86
C VAL A 367 11.87 -8.07 -32.06
N ILE A 368 11.88 -9.09 -31.21
CA ILE A 368 10.74 -9.46 -30.37
C ILE A 368 10.42 -8.35 -29.37
N LEU A 369 11.42 -7.86 -28.63
CA LEU A 369 11.24 -6.80 -27.64
C LEU A 369 10.83 -5.46 -28.28
N GLY A 370 11.22 -5.21 -29.53
CA GLY A 370 10.75 -4.07 -30.32
C GLY A 370 9.24 -4.13 -30.58
N ASP A 371 8.68 -5.29 -30.97
CA ASP A 371 7.23 -5.49 -31.09
C ASP A 371 6.53 -5.29 -29.74
N VAL A 372 7.14 -5.80 -28.65
CA VAL A 372 6.62 -5.62 -27.30
C VAL A 372 6.53 -4.14 -26.93
N ARG A 373 7.60 -3.38 -27.17
CA ARG A 373 7.67 -1.93 -26.94
C ARG A 373 6.60 -1.20 -27.75
N ASP A 374 6.44 -1.53 -29.03
CA ASP A 374 5.49 -0.87 -29.91
C ASP A 374 4.04 -1.11 -29.43
N LYS A 375 3.70 -2.33 -28.99
CA LYS A 375 2.40 -2.63 -28.37
C LYS A 375 2.20 -1.96 -27.01
N LEU A 376 3.26 -1.83 -26.19
CA LEU A 376 3.20 -1.07 -24.94
C LEU A 376 2.91 0.41 -25.19
N TYR A 377 3.52 1.00 -26.22
CA TYR A 377 3.24 2.37 -26.65
C TYR A 377 1.76 2.53 -27.04
N GLN A 378 1.23 1.63 -27.87
CA GLN A 378 -0.19 1.66 -28.25
C GLN A 378 -1.12 1.46 -27.04
N THR A 379 -0.75 0.61 -26.08
CA THR A 379 -1.49 0.39 -24.83
C THR A 379 -1.55 1.66 -23.99
N ARG A 380 -0.42 2.38 -23.87
CA ARG A 380 -0.32 3.67 -23.18
C ARG A 380 -1.17 4.74 -23.86
N GLU A 381 -1.02 4.91 -25.18
CA GLU A 381 -1.75 5.93 -25.93
C GLU A 381 -3.26 5.64 -25.97
N ARG A 382 -3.68 4.37 -26.08
CA ARG A 382 -5.09 3.99 -25.97
C ARG A 382 -5.66 4.38 -24.61
N SER A 383 -4.96 4.08 -23.52
CA SER A 383 -5.38 4.48 -22.17
C SER A 383 -5.47 6.00 -22.03
N ARG A 384 -4.52 6.75 -22.61
CA ARG A 384 -4.52 8.21 -22.64
C ARG A 384 -5.70 8.79 -23.44
N HIS A 385 -6.01 8.23 -24.60
CA HIS A 385 -7.16 8.66 -25.43
C HIS A 385 -8.49 8.41 -24.72
N LEU A 386 -8.67 7.22 -24.14
CA LEU A 386 -9.86 6.90 -23.36
C LEU A 386 -10.04 7.83 -22.16
N LEU A 387 -8.96 8.16 -21.45
CA LEU A 387 -9.00 9.09 -20.33
C LEU A 387 -9.33 10.53 -20.75
N ALA A 388 -8.81 10.99 -21.90
CA ALA A 388 -8.99 12.38 -22.34
C ALA A 388 -10.33 12.62 -23.08
N HIS A 389 -10.82 11.62 -23.81
CA HIS A 389 -11.90 11.79 -24.78
C HIS A 389 -12.97 10.67 -24.73
N GLY A 390 -12.79 9.63 -23.91
CA GLY A 390 -13.69 8.48 -23.82
C GLY A 390 -13.62 7.48 -24.98
N ILE A 391 -12.91 7.81 -26.07
CA ILE A 391 -12.82 7.00 -27.30
C ILE A 391 -11.35 6.99 -27.79
N SER A 392 -10.92 5.91 -28.43
CA SER A 392 -9.60 5.81 -29.06
C SER A 392 -9.67 5.15 -30.44
N ASP A 393 -8.98 5.72 -31.42
CA ASP A 393 -8.80 5.15 -32.76
C ASP A 393 -7.82 3.96 -32.78
N ILE A 394 -7.06 3.76 -31.70
CA ILE A 394 -6.12 2.64 -31.57
C ILE A 394 -6.92 1.38 -31.27
N PRO A 395 -6.91 0.35 -32.13
CA PRO A 395 -7.69 -0.88 -31.93
C PRO A 395 -7.18 -1.72 -30.76
N GLU A 396 -8.04 -2.56 -30.15
CA GLU A 396 -7.63 -3.41 -29.00
C GLU A 396 -6.56 -4.41 -29.38
N GLU A 397 -6.63 -4.94 -30.59
CA GLU A 397 -5.68 -5.90 -31.16
C GLU A 397 -4.26 -5.33 -31.29
N GLY A 398 -4.13 -4.00 -31.30
CA GLY A 398 -2.85 -3.29 -31.28
C GLY A 398 -2.26 -3.12 -29.88
N THR A 399 -2.94 -3.58 -28.82
CA THR A 399 -2.60 -3.33 -27.42
C THR A 399 -2.53 -4.63 -26.61
N TYR A 400 -2.00 -4.55 -25.39
CA TYR A 400 -2.09 -5.62 -24.42
C TYR A 400 -3.40 -5.54 -23.62
N THR A 401 -4.25 -6.54 -23.80
CA THR A 401 -5.58 -6.62 -23.15
C THR A 401 -5.57 -7.52 -21.91
N ASN A 402 -4.61 -8.45 -21.83
CA ASN A 402 -4.38 -9.32 -20.68
C ASN A 402 -2.88 -9.54 -20.47
N VAL A 403 -2.52 -9.98 -19.27
CA VAL A 403 -1.11 -10.14 -18.86
C VAL A 403 -0.43 -11.30 -19.59
N GLU A 404 -1.17 -12.33 -19.99
CA GLU A 404 -0.64 -13.51 -20.71
C GLU A 404 -0.11 -13.13 -22.10
N GLN A 405 -0.82 -12.24 -22.81
CA GLN A 405 -0.34 -11.68 -24.08
C GLN A 405 1.00 -10.95 -23.92
N PHE A 406 1.21 -10.30 -22.77
CA PHE A 406 2.43 -9.56 -22.49
C PHE A 406 3.57 -10.46 -22.01
N LEU A 407 3.27 -11.50 -21.23
CA LEU A 407 4.26 -12.48 -20.76
C LEU A 407 4.78 -13.39 -21.87
N GLU A 408 3.95 -13.80 -22.82
CA GLU A 408 4.31 -14.75 -23.89
C GLU A 408 5.64 -14.44 -24.59
N PRO A 409 5.87 -13.23 -25.14
CA PRO A 409 7.13 -12.91 -25.82
C PRO A 409 8.33 -12.86 -24.86
N LEU A 410 8.11 -12.49 -23.59
CA LEU A 410 9.16 -12.41 -22.57
C LEU A 410 9.59 -13.81 -22.12
N GLU A 411 8.63 -14.71 -21.93
CA GLU A 411 8.87 -16.12 -21.62
C GLU A 411 9.55 -16.84 -22.80
N LEU A 412 9.20 -16.49 -24.05
CA LEU A 412 9.89 -16.96 -25.25
C LEU A 412 11.37 -16.55 -25.24
N CYS A 413 11.67 -15.28 -24.93
CA CYS A 413 13.05 -14.82 -24.75
C CYS A 413 13.76 -15.59 -23.62
N TYR A 414 13.10 -15.80 -22.48
CA TYR A 414 13.68 -16.50 -21.33
C TYR A 414 14.02 -17.96 -21.66
N ARG A 415 13.09 -18.71 -22.26
CA ARG A 415 13.33 -20.11 -22.66
C ARG A 415 14.39 -20.23 -23.75
N SER A 416 14.46 -19.29 -24.69
CA SER A 416 15.50 -19.26 -25.72
C SER A 416 16.89 -19.06 -25.12
N LEU A 417 17.07 -18.06 -24.23
CA LEU A 417 18.35 -17.84 -23.55
C LEU A 417 18.78 -19.07 -22.75
N CYS A 418 17.85 -19.70 -22.02
CA CYS A 418 18.15 -20.92 -21.28
C CYS A 418 18.58 -22.08 -22.20
N ALA A 419 17.91 -22.26 -23.33
CA ALA A 419 18.23 -23.31 -24.32
C ALA A 419 19.60 -23.09 -24.99
N CYS A 420 20.05 -21.84 -25.12
CA CYS A 420 21.36 -21.49 -25.68
C CYS A 420 22.51 -21.53 -24.66
N GLY A 421 22.25 -21.89 -23.40
CA GLY A 421 23.25 -21.91 -22.32
C GLY A 421 23.44 -20.57 -21.61
N ASP A 422 22.61 -19.57 -21.94
CA ASP A 422 22.69 -18.18 -21.45
C ASP A 422 21.75 -17.93 -20.26
N ARG A 423 21.46 -18.96 -19.44
CA ARG A 423 20.62 -18.85 -18.24
C ARG A 423 21.08 -17.75 -17.26
N PRO A 424 22.39 -17.51 -17.03
CA PRO A 424 22.83 -16.40 -16.19
C PRO A 424 22.36 -15.02 -16.69
N ILE A 425 22.24 -14.85 -18.02
CA ILE A 425 21.70 -13.62 -18.63
C ILE A 425 20.17 -13.57 -18.44
N ALA A 426 19.48 -14.69 -18.68
CA ALA A 426 18.04 -14.79 -18.48
C ALA A 426 17.63 -14.48 -17.02
N ASP A 427 18.42 -14.92 -16.05
CA ASP A 427 18.24 -14.68 -14.61
C ASP A 427 18.65 -13.27 -14.15
N GLY A 428 19.10 -12.41 -15.07
CA GLY A 428 19.41 -11.00 -14.85
C GLY A 428 18.17 -10.11 -14.97
N SER A 429 18.25 -9.08 -15.82
CA SER A 429 17.21 -8.07 -16.02
C SER A 429 15.90 -8.64 -16.59
N LEU A 430 15.97 -9.68 -17.42
CA LEU A 430 14.77 -10.33 -17.97
C LEU A 430 13.93 -11.00 -16.87
N LEU A 431 14.57 -11.69 -15.92
CA LEU A 431 13.88 -12.29 -14.78
C LEU A 431 13.26 -11.22 -13.86
N ASP A 432 13.96 -10.10 -13.65
CA ASP A 432 13.41 -8.98 -12.89
C ASP A 432 12.17 -8.42 -13.58
N PHE A 433 12.21 -8.28 -14.91
CA PHE A 433 11.07 -7.83 -15.72
C PHE A 433 9.89 -8.80 -15.68
N LEU A 434 10.11 -10.11 -15.80
CA LEU A 434 9.06 -11.13 -15.66
C LEU A 434 8.38 -11.09 -14.29
N ARG A 435 9.17 -10.88 -13.22
CA ARG A 435 8.66 -10.71 -11.86
C ARG A 435 7.85 -9.43 -11.72
N GLN A 436 8.29 -8.31 -12.32
CA GLN A 436 7.52 -7.07 -12.35
C GLN A 436 6.18 -7.23 -13.07
N VAL A 437 6.14 -7.93 -14.21
CA VAL A 437 4.88 -8.22 -14.92
C VAL A 437 3.95 -9.08 -14.06
N SER A 438 4.48 -10.10 -13.39
CA SER A 438 3.68 -10.99 -12.53
C SER A 438 3.19 -10.33 -11.24
N THR A 439 3.94 -9.35 -10.71
CA THR A 439 3.54 -8.59 -9.51
C THR A 439 2.56 -7.46 -9.81
N PHE A 440 2.80 -6.69 -10.86
CA PHE A 440 2.09 -5.43 -11.13
C PHE A 440 1.02 -5.54 -12.23
N GLY A 441 1.07 -6.60 -13.06
CA GLY A 441 0.14 -6.81 -14.15
C GLY A 441 0.10 -5.63 -15.12
N LEU A 442 -1.05 -5.37 -15.74
CA LEU A 442 -1.24 -4.24 -16.65
C LEU A 442 -1.77 -2.97 -15.97
N SER A 443 -1.92 -2.98 -14.64
CA SER A 443 -2.61 -1.92 -13.89
C SER A 443 -1.83 -1.39 -12.68
N LEU A 444 -0.60 -1.88 -12.41
CA LEU A 444 0.19 -1.63 -11.18
C LEU A 444 -0.44 -2.16 -9.89
N VAL A 445 -1.67 -1.75 -9.64
CA VAL A 445 -2.49 -2.10 -8.49
C VAL A 445 -3.86 -2.56 -8.95
N ARG A 446 -4.47 -3.45 -8.18
CA ARG A 446 -5.90 -3.76 -8.29
C ARG A 446 -6.71 -2.78 -7.44
N LEU A 447 -7.77 -2.21 -8.01
CA LEU A 447 -8.64 -1.28 -7.30
C LEU A 447 -9.73 -2.04 -6.55
N ASP A 448 -9.80 -1.87 -5.23
CA ASP A 448 -10.98 -2.32 -4.47
C ASP A 448 -12.09 -1.27 -4.58
N ILE A 449 -13.32 -1.75 -4.68
CA ILE A 449 -14.53 -0.92 -4.63
C ILE A 449 -15.13 -1.10 -3.24
N ARG A 450 -15.41 -0.02 -2.52
CA ARG A 450 -16.01 -0.10 -1.17
C ARG A 450 -17.24 0.79 -1.06
N GLN A 451 -18.36 0.24 -0.60
CA GLN A 451 -19.62 0.96 -0.39
C GLN A 451 -20.33 0.39 0.85
N GLU A 452 -21.13 1.21 1.55
CA GLU A 452 -21.88 0.76 2.73
C GLU A 452 -23.12 -0.08 2.38
N SER A 453 -23.46 -1.05 3.24
CA SER A 453 -24.55 -2.01 3.07
C SER A 453 -25.93 -1.37 2.87
N ASP A 454 -26.21 -0.26 3.56
CA ASP A 454 -27.50 0.43 3.49
C ASP A 454 -27.78 1.00 2.08
N ARG A 455 -26.73 1.42 1.35
CA ARG A 455 -26.86 1.90 -0.03
C ARG A 455 -27.27 0.79 -0.99
N HIS A 456 -26.84 -0.45 -0.76
CA HIS A 456 -27.33 -1.61 -1.54
C HIS A 456 -28.78 -1.93 -1.17
N THR A 457 -29.12 -1.84 0.12
CA THR A 457 -30.49 -2.01 0.61
C THR A 457 -31.44 -1.01 -0.04
N ASP A 458 -31.04 0.26 -0.20
CA ASP A 458 -31.85 1.29 -0.89
C ASP A 458 -32.12 0.96 -2.35
N VAL A 459 -31.11 0.48 -3.09
CA VAL A 459 -31.28 0.07 -4.48
C VAL A 459 -32.27 -1.09 -4.58
N ILE A 460 -32.13 -2.11 -3.74
CA ILE A 460 -33.02 -3.27 -3.75
C ILE A 460 -34.42 -2.88 -3.30
N ASP A 461 -34.56 -2.01 -2.30
CA ASP A 461 -35.86 -1.51 -1.85
C ASP A 461 -36.58 -0.76 -2.97
N ALA A 462 -35.88 0.12 -3.69
CA ALA A 462 -36.43 0.81 -4.86
C ALA A 462 -36.90 -0.18 -5.95
N ILE A 463 -36.11 -1.23 -6.22
CA ILE A 463 -36.49 -2.29 -7.17
C ILE A 463 -37.76 -3.02 -6.70
N THR A 464 -37.79 -3.48 -5.45
CA THR A 464 -38.93 -4.25 -4.92
C THR A 464 -40.23 -3.43 -4.87
N ARG A 465 -40.13 -2.13 -4.57
CA ARG A 465 -41.26 -1.20 -4.61
C ARG A 465 -41.74 -0.94 -6.03
N HIS A 466 -40.83 -0.75 -6.98
CA HIS A 466 -41.16 -0.55 -8.40
C HIS A 466 -41.86 -1.76 -9.02
N LEU A 467 -41.45 -2.97 -8.60
CA LEU A 467 -42.08 -4.23 -9.02
C LEU A 467 -43.38 -4.56 -8.25
N GLU A 468 -43.80 -3.70 -7.31
CA GLU A 468 -44.98 -3.89 -6.45
C GLU A 468 -44.97 -5.20 -5.65
N ILE A 469 -43.78 -5.71 -5.29
CA ILE A 469 -43.62 -6.95 -4.50
C ILE A 469 -43.34 -6.71 -3.01
N GLY A 470 -43.19 -5.44 -2.62
CA GLY A 470 -43.05 -5.01 -1.22
C GLY A 470 -41.89 -4.02 -1.02
N SER A 471 -41.46 -3.90 0.23
CA SER A 471 -40.37 -3.03 0.69
C SER A 471 -39.29 -3.93 1.28
N TYR A 472 -38.22 -4.20 0.53
CA TYR A 472 -37.09 -5.02 0.97
C TYR A 472 -36.51 -4.53 2.31
N ARG A 473 -36.51 -3.21 2.54
CA ARG A 473 -36.03 -2.61 3.78
C ARG A 473 -36.84 -3.06 5.01
N GLU A 474 -38.13 -3.33 4.84
CA GLU A 474 -39.03 -3.79 5.92
C GLU A 474 -39.03 -5.31 6.14
N TRP A 475 -38.42 -6.08 5.24
CA TRP A 475 -38.37 -7.53 5.36
C TRP A 475 -37.39 -7.98 6.45
N SER A 476 -37.71 -9.10 7.11
CA SER A 476 -36.77 -9.77 8.01
C SER A 476 -35.58 -10.33 7.24
N GLU A 477 -34.48 -10.60 7.93
CA GLU A 477 -33.27 -11.17 7.32
C GLU A 477 -33.56 -12.48 6.58
N GLU A 478 -34.41 -13.35 7.14
CA GLU A 478 -34.80 -14.62 6.52
C GLU A 478 -35.56 -14.39 5.21
N ARG A 479 -36.49 -13.43 5.20
CA ARG A 479 -37.26 -13.08 4.00
C ARG A 479 -36.38 -12.42 2.93
N ARG A 480 -35.42 -11.59 3.34
CA ARG A 480 -34.41 -11.02 2.44
C ARG A 480 -33.58 -12.12 1.78
N GLN A 481 -33.04 -13.06 2.57
CA GLN A 481 -32.30 -14.22 2.04
C GLN A 481 -33.16 -15.07 1.09
N GLU A 482 -34.39 -15.41 1.48
CA GLU A 482 -35.30 -16.21 0.64
C GLU A 482 -35.52 -15.56 -0.73
N TRP A 483 -35.83 -14.27 -0.74
CA TRP A 483 -36.05 -13.52 -1.97
C TRP A 483 -34.78 -13.40 -2.81
N LEU A 484 -33.64 -13.01 -2.21
CA LEU A 484 -32.37 -12.90 -2.91
C LEU A 484 -31.96 -14.24 -3.56
N LEU A 485 -32.14 -15.36 -2.84
CA LEU A 485 -31.81 -16.68 -3.37
C LEU A 485 -32.75 -17.13 -4.50
N SER A 486 -34.04 -16.76 -4.42
CA SER A 486 -34.99 -16.96 -5.51
C SER A 486 -34.53 -16.22 -6.77
N GLU A 487 -34.18 -14.94 -6.66
CA GLU A 487 -33.71 -14.14 -7.79
C GLU A 487 -32.34 -14.62 -8.31
N LEU A 488 -31.40 -14.94 -7.42
CA LEU A 488 -30.06 -15.44 -7.76
C LEU A 488 -30.09 -16.81 -8.47
N SER A 489 -31.09 -17.65 -8.15
CA SER A 489 -31.32 -18.94 -8.83
C SER A 489 -32.15 -18.77 -10.12
N GLY A 490 -32.92 -17.69 -10.21
CA GLY A 490 -33.68 -17.31 -11.40
C GLY A 490 -32.79 -16.86 -12.56
N LYS A 491 -33.38 -16.84 -13.76
CA LYS A 491 -32.73 -16.36 -15.00
C LYS A 491 -33.40 -15.11 -15.58
N ARG A 492 -34.47 -14.63 -14.93
CA ARG A 492 -35.22 -13.46 -15.37
C ARG A 492 -34.44 -12.21 -14.96
N PRO A 493 -34.24 -11.23 -15.86
CA PRO A 493 -33.72 -9.91 -15.47
C PRO A 493 -34.65 -9.23 -14.46
N LEU A 494 -34.07 -8.61 -13.46
CA LEU A 494 -34.79 -8.10 -12.30
C LEU A 494 -35.44 -6.73 -12.56
N PHE A 495 -34.72 -5.81 -13.21
CA PHE A 495 -35.20 -4.45 -13.47
C PHE A 495 -34.86 -3.97 -14.89
N GLY A 496 -35.66 -3.02 -15.38
CA GLY A 496 -35.49 -2.36 -16.68
C GLY A 496 -34.95 -0.94 -16.56
N PRO A 497 -34.80 -0.22 -17.70
CA PRO A 497 -34.33 1.17 -17.70
C PRO A 497 -35.33 2.15 -17.05
N ASP A 498 -36.56 1.71 -16.79
CA ASP A 498 -37.67 2.48 -16.22
C ASP A 498 -37.65 2.57 -14.69
N LEU A 499 -36.71 1.89 -14.00
CA LEU A 499 -36.54 1.98 -12.56
C LEU A 499 -36.31 3.44 -12.12
N PRO A 500 -37.13 4.02 -11.23
CA PRO A 500 -36.88 5.34 -10.66
C PRO A 500 -35.62 5.35 -9.80
N LYS A 501 -34.70 6.29 -10.04
CA LYS A 501 -33.41 6.38 -9.35
C LYS A 501 -33.28 7.74 -8.65
N THR A 502 -32.92 7.72 -7.38
CA THR A 502 -32.31 8.89 -6.72
C THR A 502 -30.86 9.04 -7.18
N GLU A 503 -30.22 10.17 -6.87
CA GLU A 503 -28.79 10.37 -7.17
C GLU A 503 -27.92 9.27 -6.54
N GLU A 504 -28.23 8.89 -5.30
CA GLU A 504 -27.55 7.82 -4.57
C GLU A 504 -27.78 6.43 -5.18
N ILE A 505 -28.98 6.11 -5.66
CA ILE A 505 -29.25 4.85 -6.35
C ILE A 505 -28.54 4.80 -7.70
N ALA A 506 -28.54 5.92 -8.43
CA ALA A 506 -27.82 6.03 -9.70
C ALA A 506 -26.31 5.80 -9.51
N ASP A 507 -25.69 6.42 -8.51
CA ASP A 507 -24.28 6.22 -8.18
C ASP A 507 -23.92 4.75 -7.95
N VAL A 508 -24.72 4.00 -7.19
CA VAL A 508 -24.48 2.56 -6.95
C VAL A 508 -24.57 1.75 -8.24
N LEU A 509 -25.64 1.94 -9.02
CA LEU A 509 -25.84 1.19 -10.27
C LEU A 509 -24.78 1.53 -11.32
N ASP A 510 -24.44 2.81 -11.47
CA ASP A 510 -23.45 3.29 -12.43
C ASP A 510 -22.02 2.85 -12.04
N THR A 511 -21.76 2.65 -10.76
CA THR A 511 -20.53 1.98 -10.29
C THR A 511 -20.42 0.57 -10.84
N PHE A 512 -21.50 -0.22 -10.75
CA PHE A 512 -21.49 -1.57 -11.31
C PHE A 512 -21.40 -1.57 -12.83
N HIS A 513 -21.98 -0.58 -13.53
CA HIS A 513 -21.78 -0.42 -14.97
C HIS A 513 -20.31 -0.15 -15.32
N VAL A 514 -19.62 0.72 -14.58
CA VAL A 514 -18.17 0.95 -14.77
C VAL A 514 -17.36 -0.33 -14.55
N ILE A 515 -17.71 -1.12 -13.52
CA ILE A 515 -17.07 -2.41 -13.26
C ILE A 515 -17.32 -3.40 -14.43
N ALA A 516 -18.53 -3.42 -15.00
CA ALA A 516 -18.88 -4.31 -16.10
C ALA A 516 -18.17 -3.96 -17.43
N GLU A 517 -17.85 -2.68 -17.63
CA GLU A 517 -17.21 -2.17 -18.85
C GLU A 517 -15.69 -2.31 -18.86
N LEU A 518 -15.05 -2.24 -17.69
CA LEU A 518 -13.60 -2.24 -17.57
C LEU A 518 -13.02 -3.67 -17.47
N PRO A 519 -11.77 -3.88 -17.91
CA PRO A 519 -11.07 -5.15 -17.72
C PRO A 519 -11.05 -5.62 -16.26
N ALA A 520 -11.36 -6.90 -16.02
CA ALA A 520 -11.45 -7.46 -14.68
C ALA A 520 -10.12 -7.46 -13.91
N ASP A 521 -8.98 -7.39 -14.61
CA ASP A 521 -7.64 -7.27 -14.01
C ASP A 521 -7.40 -5.90 -13.36
N ASN A 522 -8.25 -4.89 -13.63
CA ASN A 522 -8.22 -3.60 -12.93
C ASN A 522 -8.72 -3.69 -11.49
N PHE A 523 -9.53 -4.70 -11.15
CA PHE A 523 -10.25 -4.73 -9.89
C PHE A 523 -9.76 -5.81 -8.92
N GLY A 524 -9.94 -5.51 -7.65
CA GLY A 524 -9.73 -6.38 -6.51
C GLY A 524 -11.05 -6.89 -5.95
N ALA A 525 -11.37 -6.46 -4.73
CA ALA A 525 -12.57 -6.83 -3.99
C ALA A 525 -13.70 -5.79 -4.17
N TYR A 526 -14.94 -6.25 -3.99
CA TYR A 526 -16.06 -5.37 -3.62
C TYR A 526 -16.29 -5.51 -2.11
N ILE A 527 -15.96 -4.46 -1.37
CA ILE A 527 -16.03 -4.43 0.10
C ILE A 527 -17.33 -3.78 0.53
N ILE A 528 -18.01 -4.41 1.48
CA ILE A 528 -19.27 -3.91 2.05
C ILE A 528 -18.97 -3.37 3.45
N SER A 529 -18.89 -2.05 3.60
CA SER A 529 -18.80 -1.40 4.91
C SER A 529 -20.10 -1.62 5.69
N MET A 530 -20.02 -1.63 7.03
CA MET A 530 -21.16 -1.86 7.92
C MET A 530 -21.94 -3.14 7.58
N ALA A 531 -21.22 -4.21 7.20
CA ALA A 531 -21.85 -5.51 6.93
C ALA A 531 -22.29 -6.16 8.24
N THR A 532 -23.52 -6.67 8.28
CA THR A 532 -24.14 -7.23 9.48
C THR A 532 -24.67 -8.64 9.25
N ALA A 533 -25.11 -8.95 8.03
CA ALA A 533 -25.87 -10.16 7.75
C ALA A 533 -25.53 -10.79 6.39
N PRO A 534 -25.88 -12.08 6.16
CA PRO A 534 -25.73 -12.73 4.86
C PRO A 534 -26.41 -12.00 3.70
N SER A 535 -27.57 -11.37 3.93
CA SER A 535 -28.29 -10.64 2.89
C SER A 535 -27.50 -9.46 2.32
N ASP A 536 -26.62 -8.82 3.10
CA ASP A 536 -25.75 -7.74 2.62
C ASP A 536 -24.81 -8.24 1.50
N VAL A 537 -24.22 -9.41 1.69
CA VAL A 537 -23.33 -10.05 0.71
C VAL A 537 -24.11 -10.51 -0.53
N LEU A 538 -25.25 -11.17 -0.32
CA LEU A 538 -26.08 -11.69 -1.42
C LEU A 538 -26.70 -10.55 -2.26
N ALA A 539 -27.01 -9.41 -1.64
CA ALA A 539 -27.48 -8.21 -2.31
C ALA A 539 -26.47 -7.71 -3.35
N VAL A 540 -25.20 -7.61 -2.98
CA VAL A 540 -24.14 -7.19 -3.91
C VAL A 540 -23.91 -8.23 -5.01
N GLU A 541 -23.92 -9.54 -4.70
CA GLU A 541 -23.83 -10.59 -5.74
C GLU A 541 -24.97 -10.48 -6.76
N LEU A 542 -26.20 -10.17 -6.30
CA LEU A 542 -27.34 -9.94 -7.18
C LEU A 542 -27.14 -8.69 -8.05
N LEU A 543 -26.76 -7.56 -7.45
CA LEU A 543 -26.55 -6.30 -8.19
C LEU A 543 -25.41 -6.41 -9.22
N GLN A 544 -24.32 -7.11 -8.90
CA GLN A 544 -23.25 -7.37 -9.88
C GLN A 544 -23.78 -8.15 -11.10
N ARG A 545 -24.64 -9.16 -10.87
CA ARG A 545 -25.25 -9.94 -11.94
C ARG A 545 -26.21 -9.11 -12.79
N GLU A 546 -27.10 -8.36 -12.15
CA GLU A 546 -28.12 -7.56 -12.83
C GLU A 546 -27.53 -6.36 -13.59
N CYS A 547 -26.41 -5.80 -13.12
CA CYS A 547 -25.62 -4.80 -13.85
C CYS A 547 -24.64 -5.41 -14.86
N HIS A 548 -24.78 -6.69 -15.19
CA HIS A 548 -24.05 -7.39 -16.24
C HIS A 548 -22.53 -7.47 -16.06
N VAL A 549 -22.04 -7.48 -14.81
CA VAL A 549 -20.62 -7.74 -14.52
C VAL A 549 -20.29 -9.19 -14.88
N LYS A 550 -19.65 -9.38 -16.04
CA LYS A 550 -19.35 -10.72 -16.62
C LYS A 550 -18.46 -11.57 -15.71
N GLN A 551 -17.49 -10.94 -15.07
CA GLN A 551 -16.59 -11.56 -14.10
C GLN A 551 -16.76 -10.82 -12.77
N PRO A 552 -17.75 -11.22 -11.95
CA PRO A 552 -18.08 -10.49 -10.74
C PRO A 552 -16.91 -10.50 -9.75
N LEU A 553 -16.68 -9.35 -9.12
CA LEU A 553 -15.69 -9.16 -8.08
C LEU A 553 -16.03 -10.06 -6.90
N ARG A 554 -15.00 -10.46 -6.15
CA ARG A 554 -15.21 -11.15 -4.87
C ARG A 554 -15.83 -10.17 -3.87
N VAL A 555 -16.90 -10.58 -3.21
CA VAL A 555 -17.61 -9.76 -2.22
C VAL A 555 -17.04 -10.01 -0.83
N VAL A 556 -16.67 -8.93 -0.14
CA VAL A 556 -15.94 -8.95 1.14
C VAL A 556 -16.74 -8.17 2.19
N PRO A 557 -17.37 -8.86 3.16
CA PRO A 557 -18.02 -8.17 4.28
C PRO A 557 -16.95 -7.56 5.19
N LEU A 558 -17.15 -6.29 5.56
CA LEU A 558 -16.38 -5.59 6.59
C LEU A 558 -17.24 -5.50 7.86
N PHE A 559 -16.86 -6.26 8.89
CA PHE A 559 -17.52 -6.26 10.19
C PHE A 559 -16.85 -5.22 11.12
N GLU A 560 -17.62 -4.22 11.55
CA GLU A 560 -17.06 -3.02 12.20
C GLU A 560 -17.52 -2.82 13.64
N LYS A 561 -18.78 -3.08 14.00
CA LYS A 561 -19.20 -2.94 15.40
C LYS A 561 -18.91 -4.21 16.18
N LEU A 562 -18.91 -4.10 17.51
CA LEU A 562 -18.69 -5.24 18.40
C LEU A 562 -19.72 -6.36 18.15
N ALA A 563 -21.00 -6.00 18.03
CA ALA A 563 -22.08 -6.96 17.75
C ALA A 563 -21.92 -7.64 16.38
N ASP A 564 -21.44 -6.91 15.37
CA ASP A 564 -21.22 -7.43 14.02
C ASP A 564 -20.08 -8.46 14.03
N LEU A 565 -18.99 -8.18 14.75
CA LEU A 565 -17.87 -9.12 14.95
C LEU A 565 -18.30 -10.40 15.68
N GLU A 566 -19.18 -10.29 16.68
CA GLU A 566 -19.74 -11.42 17.40
C GLU A 566 -20.66 -12.28 16.52
N ALA A 567 -21.41 -11.65 15.61
CA ALA A 567 -22.31 -12.32 14.66
C ALA A 567 -21.60 -12.85 13.40
N ALA A 568 -20.41 -12.34 13.07
CA ALA A 568 -19.68 -12.65 11.84
C ALA A 568 -19.51 -14.16 11.58
N PRO A 569 -19.12 -15.01 12.55
CA PRO A 569 -18.98 -16.45 12.31
C PRO A 569 -20.30 -17.11 11.89
N ALA A 570 -21.42 -16.70 12.48
CA ALA A 570 -22.74 -17.24 12.15
C ALA A 570 -23.20 -16.78 10.76
N ALA A 571 -22.97 -15.51 10.42
CA ALA A 571 -23.28 -14.97 9.09
C ALA A 571 -22.47 -15.69 7.99
N VAL A 572 -21.16 -15.87 8.19
CA VAL A 572 -20.29 -16.56 7.24
C VAL A 572 -20.64 -18.05 7.13
N ALA A 573 -20.95 -18.73 8.25
CA ALA A 573 -21.41 -20.12 8.22
C ALA A 573 -22.72 -20.26 7.44
N ARG A 574 -23.65 -19.31 7.58
CA ARG A 574 -24.89 -19.29 6.82
C ARG A 574 -24.61 -19.12 5.33
N LEU A 575 -23.76 -18.17 4.93
CA LEU A 575 -23.34 -18.01 3.54
C LEU A 575 -22.74 -19.29 2.96
N PHE A 576 -21.85 -19.97 3.70
CA PHE A 576 -21.22 -21.21 3.24
C PHE A 576 -22.16 -22.41 3.17
N SER A 577 -23.29 -22.37 3.90
CA SER A 577 -24.35 -23.38 3.81
C SER A 577 -25.25 -23.23 2.57
N ILE A 578 -25.15 -22.12 1.84
CA ILE A 578 -25.93 -21.85 0.64
C ILE A 578 -25.17 -22.37 -0.58
N ASP A 579 -25.70 -23.38 -1.26
CA ASP A 579 -25.06 -24.03 -2.41
C ASP A 579 -24.71 -23.05 -3.54
N TRP A 580 -25.62 -22.11 -3.84
CA TRP A 580 -25.39 -21.08 -4.85
C TRP A 580 -24.14 -20.26 -4.53
N TYR A 581 -24.02 -19.79 -3.29
CA TYR A 581 -22.89 -18.94 -2.85
C TYR A 581 -21.59 -19.75 -2.79
N LYS A 582 -21.65 -20.98 -2.26
CA LYS A 582 -20.48 -21.88 -2.18
C LYS A 582 -19.89 -22.17 -3.57
N ASN A 583 -20.75 -22.37 -4.57
CA ASN A 583 -20.33 -22.54 -5.96
C ASN A 583 -19.74 -21.24 -6.54
N ARG A 584 -20.37 -20.10 -6.26
CA ARG A 584 -19.95 -18.78 -6.74
C ARG A 584 -18.53 -18.39 -6.27
N ILE A 585 -18.20 -18.64 -5.01
CA ILE A 585 -16.92 -18.26 -4.40
C ILE A 585 -15.77 -19.25 -4.69
N ASN A 586 -16.09 -20.41 -5.26
CA ASN A 586 -15.12 -21.43 -5.69
C ASN A 586 -14.03 -21.74 -4.64
N GLY A 587 -14.47 -21.99 -3.40
CA GLY A 587 -13.60 -22.38 -2.29
C GLY A 587 -12.72 -21.28 -1.70
N LYS A 588 -12.94 -19.99 -2.02
CA LYS A 588 -12.19 -18.85 -1.45
C LYS A 588 -13.12 -17.78 -0.92
N GLN A 589 -12.92 -17.35 0.32
CA GLN A 589 -13.61 -16.21 0.91
C GLN A 589 -12.60 -15.22 1.46
N GLU A 590 -12.87 -13.93 1.32
CA GLU A 590 -12.15 -12.88 2.03
C GLU A 590 -13.11 -12.17 2.99
N VAL A 591 -12.66 -11.89 4.21
CA VAL A 591 -13.41 -11.13 5.22
C VAL A 591 -12.53 -9.99 5.69
N MET A 592 -13.09 -8.78 5.74
CA MET A 592 -12.38 -7.61 6.22
C MET A 592 -12.72 -7.32 7.68
N ILE A 593 -11.72 -6.91 8.44
CA ILE A 593 -11.86 -6.54 9.86
C ILE A 593 -11.35 -5.12 10.12
N GLY A 594 -12.19 -4.28 10.76
CA GLY A 594 -11.92 -2.87 11.01
C GLY A 594 -11.47 -2.58 12.44
N TYR A 595 -10.18 -2.33 12.67
CA TYR A 595 -9.67 -2.09 14.03
C TYR A 595 -10.08 -0.74 14.61
N SER A 596 -9.97 0.32 13.81
CA SER A 596 -10.35 1.68 14.23
C SER A 596 -11.85 1.80 14.46
N ASP A 597 -12.65 1.22 13.56
CA ASP A 597 -14.10 1.34 13.58
C ASP A 597 -14.71 0.55 14.76
N SER A 598 -14.23 -0.66 15.04
CA SER A 598 -14.58 -1.38 16.28
C SER A 598 -14.09 -0.69 17.54
N GLY A 599 -12.90 -0.06 17.48
CA GLY A 599 -12.37 0.74 18.58
C GLY A 599 -13.24 1.96 18.91
N LYS A 600 -13.87 2.57 17.90
CA LYS A 600 -14.80 3.71 18.05
C LYS A 600 -16.13 3.28 18.68
N ASP A 601 -16.56 2.04 18.48
CA ASP A 601 -17.82 1.51 19.02
C ASP A 601 -17.69 1.08 20.50
N ALA A 602 -16.62 0.36 20.84
CA ALA A 602 -16.53 -0.36 22.12
C ALA A 602 -15.23 -0.12 22.91
N GLY A 603 -14.36 0.77 22.45
CA GLY A 603 -13.03 0.97 23.01
C GLY A 603 -12.00 -0.03 22.46
N ARG A 604 -10.73 0.39 22.39
CA ARG A 604 -9.66 -0.35 21.70
C ARG A 604 -9.41 -1.76 22.24
N LEU A 605 -9.45 -1.93 23.56
CA LEU A 605 -9.13 -3.21 24.20
C LEU A 605 -10.17 -4.29 23.88
N SER A 606 -11.45 -3.96 24.06
CA SER A 606 -12.57 -4.85 23.76
C SER A 606 -12.65 -5.17 22.28
N ALA A 607 -12.44 -4.18 21.41
CA ALA A 607 -12.34 -4.39 19.97
C ALA A 607 -11.22 -5.37 19.60
N ALA A 608 -10.01 -5.20 20.13
CA ALA A 608 -8.90 -6.11 19.85
C ALA A 608 -9.18 -7.55 20.30
N TRP A 609 -9.82 -7.73 21.46
CA TRP A 609 -10.19 -9.06 21.95
C TRP A 609 -11.30 -9.70 21.13
N ALA A 610 -12.33 -8.94 20.77
CA ALA A 610 -13.41 -9.41 19.89
C ALA A 610 -12.88 -9.80 18.51
N LEU A 611 -11.98 -9.01 17.93
CA LEU A 611 -11.30 -9.30 16.66
C LEU A 611 -10.49 -10.60 16.74
N TYR A 612 -9.79 -10.86 17.84
CA TYR A 612 -9.06 -12.12 18.04
C TYR A 612 -10.02 -13.31 18.05
N LYS A 613 -11.10 -13.24 18.84
CA LYS A 613 -12.11 -14.32 18.93
C LYS A 613 -12.85 -14.54 17.62
N ALA A 614 -13.25 -13.46 16.93
CA ALA A 614 -13.96 -13.56 15.66
C ALA A 614 -13.11 -14.25 14.59
N GLN A 615 -11.83 -13.93 14.50
CA GLN A 615 -10.91 -14.59 13.57
C GLN A 615 -10.72 -16.09 13.89
N GLU A 616 -10.63 -16.48 15.17
CA GLU A 616 -10.56 -17.89 15.58
C GLU A 616 -11.81 -18.69 15.20
N GLU A 617 -13.00 -18.09 15.33
CA GLU A 617 -14.25 -18.77 14.96
C GLU A 617 -14.45 -18.81 13.45
N LEU A 618 -14.14 -17.72 12.74
CA LEU A 618 -14.21 -17.67 11.28
C LEU A 618 -13.30 -18.72 10.61
N ILE A 619 -12.08 -18.92 11.13
CA ILE A 619 -11.20 -19.96 10.56
C ILE A 619 -11.72 -21.38 10.83
N LYS A 620 -12.36 -21.63 11.98
CA LYS A 620 -13.00 -22.92 12.27
C LYS A 620 -14.16 -23.18 11.29
N VAL A 621 -15.00 -22.17 11.06
CA VAL A 621 -16.09 -22.24 10.08
C VAL A 621 -15.54 -22.50 8.67
N ALA A 622 -14.52 -21.76 8.24
CA ALA A 622 -13.92 -21.94 6.92
C ALA A 622 -13.36 -23.37 6.72
N LYS A 623 -12.67 -23.90 7.73
CA LYS A 623 -12.17 -25.29 7.72
C LYS A 623 -13.30 -26.32 7.64
N GLN A 624 -14.39 -26.13 8.39
CA GLN A 624 -15.56 -27.02 8.35
C GLN A 624 -16.17 -27.13 6.94
N TYR A 625 -16.19 -26.02 6.19
CA TYR A 625 -16.78 -25.99 4.85
C TYR A 625 -15.78 -26.23 3.71
N GLY A 626 -14.48 -26.36 4.02
CA GLY A 626 -13.41 -26.56 3.05
C GLY A 626 -13.08 -25.32 2.23
N ILE A 627 -13.16 -24.13 2.85
CA ILE A 627 -12.97 -22.83 2.20
C ILE A 627 -11.65 -22.20 2.66
N LYS A 628 -10.84 -21.71 1.72
CA LYS A 628 -9.66 -20.89 2.02
C LYS A 628 -10.13 -19.49 2.40
N LEU A 629 -9.96 -19.14 3.67
CA LEU A 629 -10.28 -17.81 4.19
C LEU A 629 -9.04 -16.91 4.15
N THR A 630 -9.21 -15.70 3.64
CA THR A 630 -8.21 -14.62 3.72
C THR A 630 -8.76 -13.52 4.62
N MET A 631 -8.01 -13.14 5.64
CA MET A 631 -8.32 -11.97 6.45
C MET A 631 -7.75 -10.72 5.78
N PHE A 632 -8.59 -9.72 5.57
CA PHE A 632 -8.17 -8.39 5.15
C PHE A 632 -8.14 -7.45 6.37
N HIS A 633 -6.94 -7.09 6.80
CA HIS A 633 -6.71 -6.24 7.95
C HIS A 633 -6.82 -4.76 7.57
N GLY A 634 -7.88 -4.10 8.04
CA GLY A 634 -8.10 -2.67 7.85
C GLY A 634 -7.18 -1.76 8.67
N ARG A 635 -7.41 -0.45 8.53
CA ARG A 635 -6.63 0.60 9.20
C ARG A 635 -6.64 0.52 10.73
N GLY A 636 -5.60 1.07 11.36
CA GLY A 636 -5.49 1.19 12.82
C GLY A 636 -5.12 -0.10 13.56
N GLY A 637 -5.01 -1.24 12.88
CA GLY A 637 -4.47 -2.47 13.44
C GLY A 637 -2.98 -2.35 13.77
N THR A 638 -2.47 -3.20 14.66
CA THR A 638 -1.01 -3.27 14.93
C THR A 638 -0.22 -3.66 13.67
N VAL A 639 -0.83 -4.45 12.78
CA VAL A 639 -0.26 -4.87 11.49
C VAL A 639 -0.12 -3.74 10.46
N GLY A 640 -0.87 -2.63 10.61
CA GLY A 640 -0.87 -1.50 9.67
C GLY A 640 0.09 -0.36 10.06
N ARG A 641 0.82 -0.49 11.17
CA ARG A 641 1.65 0.59 11.74
C ARG A 641 3.05 0.73 11.12
N GLY A 642 3.40 -0.12 10.15
CA GLY A 642 4.70 -0.08 9.48
C GLY A 642 5.86 -0.41 10.41
N GLY A 643 7.09 -0.21 9.91
CA GLY A 643 8.33 -0.44 10.66
C GLY A 643 8.50 -1.87 11.19
N GLY A 644 9.37 -2.02 12.19
CA GLY A 644 9.65 -3.30 12.84
C GLY A 644 8.45 -3.97 13.54
N PRO A 645 7.62 -3.24 14.33
CA PRO A 645 6.54 -3.85 15.11
C PRO A 645 5.51 -4.65 14.29
N THR A 646 5.38 -4.34 13.00
CA THR A 646 4.52 -5.07 12.07
C THR A 646 4.89 -6.56 11.98
N HIS A 647 6.18 -6.91 12.10
CA HIS A 647 6.62 -8.31 12.04
C HIS A 647 6.01 -9.13 13.19
N LEU A 648 6.20 -8.72 14.45
CA LEU A 648 5.55 -9.36 15.59
C LEU A 648 4.01 -9.27 15.55
N ALA A 649 3.44 -8.20 15.01
CA ALA A 649 1.99 -8.07 14.87
C ALA A 649 1.39 -9.14 13.94
N ILE A 650 2.11 -9.56 12.90
CA ILE A 650 1.72 -10.66 12.01
C ILE A 650 1.91 -12.01 12.73
N LEU A 651 3.03 -12.21 13.42
CA LEU A 651 3.30 -13.44 14.18
C LEU A 651 2.31 -13.66 15.35
N SER A 652 1.70 -12.60 15.86
CA SER A 652 0.72 -12.67 16.96
C SER A 652 -0.73 -12.88 16.52
N GLN A 653 -1.01 -12.97 15.21
CA GLN A 653 -2.34 -13.33 14.72
C GLN A 653 -2.77 -14.71 15.23
N PRO A 654 -4.07 -14.98 15.43
CA PRO A 654 -4.51 -16.30 15.89
C PRO A 654 -3.97 -17.42 14.98
N PRO A 655 -3.72 -18.62 15.53
CA PRO A 655 -3.26 -19.75 14.71
C PRO A 655 -4.15 -19.95 13.48
N ASP A 656 -3.53 -20.32 12.36
CA ASP A 656 -4.22 -20.69 11.12
C ASP A 656 -5.00 -19.57 10.39
N THR A 657 -4.93 -18.30 10.83
CA THR A 657 -5.67 -17.21 10.17
C THR A 657 -5.01 -16.67 8.90
N ILE A 658 -3.70 -16.89 8.72
CA ILE A 658 -2.94 -16.38 7.58
C ILE A 658 -2.86 -17.43 6.46
N HIS A 659 -2.44 -18.67 6.76
CA HIS A 659 -2.31 -19.78 5.79
C HIS A 659 -1.78 -19.36 4.39
N GLY A 660 -0.67 -18.60 4.38
CA GLY A 660 -0.03 -18.12 3.15
C GLY A 660 -0.80 -17.03 2.40
N SER A 661 -1.79 -16.37 2.99
CA SER A 661 -2.51 -15.26 2.38
C SER A 661 -2.70 -14.13 3.38
N LEU A 662 -1.84 -13.11 3.30
CA LEU A 662 -1.95 -11.91 4.13
C LEU A 662 -2.42 -10.74 3.26
N ARG A 663 -3.47 -10.04 3.68
CA ARG A 663 -3.92 -8.80 3.02
C ARG A 663 -4.02 -7.69 4.05
N VAL A 664 -3.29 -6.59 3.86
CA VAL A 664 -3.14 -5.54 4.88
C VAL A 664 -3.24 -4.15 4.26
N THR A 665 -3.99 -3.27 4.89
CA THR A 665 -4.02 -1.84 4.57
C THR A 665 -2.70 -1.17 4.96
N VAL A 666 -2.01 -0.58 3.97
CA VAL A 666 -0.93 0.38 4.19
C VAL A 666 -1.55 1.76 4.30
N GLN A 667 -1.57 2.29 5.52
CA GLN A 667 -2.14 3.61 5.78
C GLN A 667 -1.33 4.71 5.08
N GLY A 668 -2.01 5.73 4.59
CA GLY A 668 -1.36 6.79 3.79
C GLY A 668 -0.34 7.59 4.59
N GLU A 669 -0.53 7.74 5.91
CA GLU A 669 0.43 8.38 6.82
C GLU A 669 1.70 7.54 7.11
N VAL A 670 1.70 6.25 6.76
CA VAL A 670 2.82 5.31 6.99
C VAL A 670 3.53 4.94 5.67
N ILE A 671 2.99 5.36 4.53
CA ILE A 671 3.50 4.98 3.21
C ILE A 671 4.92 5.49 2.95
N GLU A 672 5.25 6.74 3.36
CA GLU A 672 6.60 7.31 3.23
C GLU A 672 7.60 6.51 4.07
N GLN A 673 7.30 6.26 5.34
CA GLN A 673 8.20 5.48 6.20
C GLN A 673 8.40 4.05 5.67
N SER A 674 7.38 3.48 5.02
CA SER A 674 7.42 2.11 4.51
C SER A 674 8.11 1.98 3.16
N PHE A 675 7.97 2.98 2.28
CA PHE A 675 8.34 2.90 0.86
C PHE A 675 9.06 4.14 0.31
N GLY A 676 9.26 5.22 1.08
CA GLY A 676 9.91 6.45 0.62
C GLY A 676 11.40 6.29 0.33
N GLU A 677 12.08 5.37 1.04
CA GLU A 677 13.51 5.09 0.88
C GLU A 677 13.75 3.62 0.48
N GLU A 678 14.78 3.37 -0.33
CA GLU A 678 15.02 2.08 -0.98
C GLU A 678 15.28 0.92 -0.01
N HIS A 679 16.08 1.13 1.04
CA HIS A 679 16.39 0.10 2.05
C HIS A 679 15.19 -0.16 2.95
N LEU A 680 14.43 0.88 3.31
CA LEU A 680 13.18 0.76 4.06
C LEU A 680 12.12 0.00 3.25
N CYS A 681 11.93 0.33 1.98
CA CYS A 681 11.08 -0.43 1.04
C CYS A 681 11.47 -1.91 1.04
N PHE A 682 12.75 -2.23 0.85
CA PHE A 682 13.24 -3.60 0.88
C PHE A 682 12.92 -4.32 2.19
N ARG A 683 13.16 -3.67 3.35
CA ARG A 683 12.89 -4.27 4.66
C ARG A 683 11.39 -4.47 4.90
N THR A 684 10.55 -3.59 4.37
CA THR A 684 9.09 -3.73 4.40
C THR A 684 8.64 -4.98 3.66
N LEU A 685 9.06 -5.16 2.40
CA LEU A 685 8.74 -6.37 1.64
C LEU A 685 9.26 -7.64 2.34
N GLN A 686 10.45 -7.56 2.93
CA GLN A 686 11.08 -8.67 3.64
C GLN A 686 10.29 -9.09 4.89
N ARG A 687 9.94 -8.17 5.78
CA ARG A 687 9.27 -8.54 7.04
C ARG A 687 7.87 -9.10 6.80
N PHE A 688 7.13 -8.52 5.86
CA PHE A 688 5.81 -9.01 5.49
C PHE A 688 5.89 -10.44 4.96
N THR A 689 6.88 -10.72 4.10
CA THR A 689 7.09 -12.06 3.55
C THR A 689 7.53 -13.06 4.60
N ALA A 690 8.51 -12.71 5.44
CA ALA A 690 9.05 -13.57 6.47
C ALA A 690 8.02 -13.91 7.55
N ALA A 691 7.32 -12.91 8.09
CA ALA A 691 6.33 -13.09 9.15
C ALA A 691 5.13 -13.93 8.69
N THR A 692 4.67 -13.71 7.44
CA THR A 692 3.58 -14.49 6.83
C THR A 692 3.96 -15.96 6.68
N LEU A 693 5.17 -16.23 6.21
CA LEU A 693 5.69 -17.59 6.04
C LEU A 693 5.82 -18.30 7.39
N GLU A 694 6.45 -17.62 8.36
CA GLU A 694 6.69 -18.19 9.68
C GLU A 694 5.40 -18.45 10.43
N HIS A 695 4.45 -17.50 10.47
CA HIS A 695 3.16 -17.72 11.15
C HIS A 695 2.44 -18.98 10.64
N GLY A 696 2.45 -19.21 9.34
CA GLY A 696 1.84 -20.40 8.73
C GLY A 696 2.53 -21.73 9.08
N MET A 697 3.78 -21.70 9.55
CA MET A 697 4.56 -22.89 9.92
C MET A 697 4.84 -23.02 11.43
N HIS A 698 4.71 -21.91 12.15
CA HIS A 698 5.04 -21.70 13.54
C HIS A 698 3.99 -20.76 14.16
N PRO A 699 2.75 -21.24 14.34
CA PRO A 699 1.69 -20.41 14.92
C PRO A 699 2.02 -20.05 16.37
N PRO A 700 1.50 -18.93 16.89
CA PRO A 700 1.71 -18.55 18.27
C PRO A 700 1.02 -19.53 19.24
N VAL A 701 1.42 -19.47 20.50
CA VAL A 701 0.80 -20.27 21.56
C VAL A 701 -0.68 -19.92 21.72
N SER A 702 -1.54 -20.94 21.81
CA SER A 702 -2.96 -20.71 22.11
C SER A 702 -3.11 -20.11 23.52
N PRO A 703 -4.00 -19.11 23.71
CA PRO A 703 -4.18 -18.49 25.01
C PRO A 703 -4.81 -19.48 25.99
N LYS A 704 -4.30 -19.47 27.23
CA LYS A 704 -4.79 -20.34 28.31
C LYS A 704 -6.22 -19.99 28.71
N PRO A 705 -7.02 -20.94 29.24
CA PRO A 705 -8.40 -20.69 29.66
C PRO A 705 -8.54 -19.51 30.62
N GLU A 706 -7.64 -19.39 31.60
CA GLU A 706 -7.63 -18.29 32.58
C GLU A 706 -7.31 -16.93 31.94
N TRP A 707 -6.53 -16.88 30.86
CA TRP A 707 -6.27 -15.65 30.12
C TRP A 707 -7.50 -15.21 29.32
N ARG A 708 -8.22 -16.17 28.72
CA ARG A 708 -9.46 -15.88 28.00
C ARG A 708 -10.53 -15.33 28.94
N ALA A 709 -10.75 -16.00 30.08
CA ALA A 709 -11.72 -15.56 31.08
C ALA A 709 -11.42 -14.14 31.58
N LEU A 710 -10.14 -13.85 31.87
CA LEU A 710 -9.73 -12.50 32.27
C LEU A 710 -9.94 -11.47 31.16
N MET A 711 -9.61 -11.80 29.91
CA MET A 711 -9.84 -10.90 28.77
C MET A 711 -11.32 -10.64 28.51
N ASP A 712 -12.20 -11.63 28.72
CA ASP A 712 -13.65 -11.46 28.63
C ASP A 712 -14.16 -10.50 29.71
N GLU A 713 -13.72 -10.64 30.96
CA GLU A 713 -14.07 -9.72 32.06
C GLU A 713 -13.58 -8.29 31.79
N ILE A 714 -12.31 -8.14 31.39
CA ILE A 714 -11.70 -6.84 31.09
C ILE A 714 -12.42 -6.16 29.93
N ALA A 715 -12.82 -6.90 28.89
CA ALA A 715 -13.52 -6.33 27.73
C ALA A 715 -14.86 -5.68 28.14
N VAL A 716 -15.62 -6.31 29.03
CA VAL A 716 -16.90 -5.76 29.53
C VAL A 716 -16.66 -4.44 30.26
N VAL A 717 -15.73 -4.43 31.23
CA VAL A 717 -15.41 -3.24 32.04
C VAL A 717 -14.85 -2.11 31.17
N ALA A 718 -13.99 -2.44 30.20
CA ALA A 718 -13.41 -1.45 29.29
C ALA A 718 -14.46 -0.82 28.37
N THR A 719 -15.40 -1.61 27.86
CA THR A 719 -16.49 -1.10 27.01
C THR A 719 -17.46 -0.23 27.80
N GLU A 720 -17.83 -0.63 29.01
CA GLU A 720 -18.71 0.17 29.89
C GLU A 720 -18.07 1.54 30.17
N ASN A 721 -16.81 1.57 30.58
CA ASN A 721 -16.09 2.82 30.85
C ASN A 721 -15.88 3.68 29.60
N TYR A 722 -15.59 3.07 28.44
CA TYR A 722 -15.47 3.81 27.19
C TYR A 722 -16.81 4.45 26.80
N ARG A 723 -17.90 3.66 26.82
CA ARG A 723 -19.22 4.15 26.40
C ARG A 723 -19.85 5.12 27.38
N SER A 724 -19.56 5.01 28.69
CA SER A 724 -20.04 5.97 29.69
C SER A 724 -19.54 7.38 29.41
N ILE A 725 -18.31 7.53 28.92
CA ILE A 725 -17.74 8.83 28.54
C ILE A 725 -18.12 9.24 27.12
N VAL A 726 -17.94 8.37 26.12
CA VAL A 726 -18.06 8.78 24.71
C VAL A 726 -19.50 8.89 24.23
N PHE A 727 -20.41 8.06 24.74
CA PHE A 727 -21.80 8.00 24.26
C PHE A 727 -22.83 8.45 25.31
N GLN A 728 -22.56 8.25 26.61
CA GLN A 728 -23.54 8.52 27.67
C GLN A 728 -23.36 9.89 28.34
N GLU A 729 -22.14 10.42 28.45
CA GLU A 729 -21.91 11.77 28.99
C GLU A 729 -22.44 12.83 28.01
N PRO A 730 -23.49 13.59 28.39
CA PRO A 730 -24.17 14.49 27.44
C PRO A 730 -23.29 15.63 26.92
N ARG A 731 -22.24 16.01 27.67
CA ARG A 731 -21.32 17.10 27.33
C ARG A 731 -20.11 16.66 26.50
N PHE A 732 -19.94 15.36 26.25
CA PHE A 732 -18.74 14.85 25.57
C PHE A 732 -18.57 15.45 24.17
N VAL A 733 -19.64 15.49 23.37
CA VAL A 733 -19.59 16.04 22.00
C VAL A 733 -19.24 17.52 22.00
N GLU A 734 -19.79 18.29 22.95
CA GLU A 734 -19.46 19.71 23.12
C GLU A 734 -17.99 19.88 23.51
N TYR A 735 -17.53 19.18 24.54
CA TYR A 735 -16.15 19.18 24.98
C TYR A 735 -15.19 18.81 23.84
N PHE A 736 -15.44 17.70 23.15
CA PHE A 736 -14.60 17.19 22.07
C PHE A 736 -14.47 18.19 20.92
N ARG A 737 -15.56 18.88 20.58
CA ARG A 737 -15.57 19.94 19.56
C ARG A 737 -14.79 21.20 19.97
N LEU A 738 -14.65 21.48 21.27
CA LEU A 738 -13.93 22.64 21.79
C LEU A 738 -12.44 22.38 21.99
N VAL A 739 -12.05 21.17 22.42
CA VAL A 739 -10.65 20.83 22.72
C VAL A 739 -9.88 20.21 21.56
N SER A 740 -10.56 19.91 20.45
CA SER A 740 -9.96 19.36 19.24
C SER A 740 -10.19 20.25 18.02
N ILE A 741 -9.46 20.00 16.94
CA ILE A 741 -9.60 20.72 15.68
C ILE A 741 -10.70 20.15 14.76
N LEU A 742 -11.56 19.25 15.27
CA LEU A 742 -12.55 18.52 14.45
C LEU A 742 -13.46 19.43 13.62
N GLN A 743 -13.82 20.62 14.11
CA GLN A 743 -14.68 21.54 13.35
C GLN A 743 -14.00 22.16 12.12
N TYR A 744 -12.67 22.12 12.08
CA TYR A 744 -11.86 22.67 10.99
C TYR A 744 -11.42 21.62 9.96
N LEU A 745 -11.57 20.34 10.30
CA LEU A 745 -11.34 19.18 9.42
C LEU A 745 -12.65 18.80 8.71
#